data_AF-A0A7C3GGC5-F1
#
_entry.id   AF-A0A7C3GGC5-F1
#
_cell.length_a   1.000
_cell.length_b   1.000
_cell.length_c   1.000
_cell.angle_alpha   90.00
_cell.angle_beta   90.00
_cell.angle_gamma   90.00
#
_symmetry.space_group_name_H-M   'P 1'
#
loop_
_entity.id
_entity.type
_entity.pdbx_description
1 polymer ?
#
loop_
_entity_poly.entity_id
_entity_poly.type
_entity_poly.pdbx_seq_one_letter_code
_entity_poly.pdbx_strand_id
1 'polypeptide(L)'
;MYYTRQLLPSGTIKKIITLFLLFSFFNLSIGQQPKKVMDEKVYAIWNTIQKPVISNDGNWVVYQLTPGEGDTHLKIFNTKNKKEHSFERGLNAKITDDSHFVVFQIKPPVDTIKAMKRRKVKKKNLPKDSLGIYDLERNVLVKIPEVKSFKVPEKWNGYIAYLRTPQVFEKGDSSTVQPKKKETKDSGTRLMVRALQTGQEEVFEFVQNYIFAKEGERLMFSSTGNDTTFLAGVYLFDFGKKDLLPLHRQQGKYKKITFDEQGTQAAFLANVDTTHAQVAPFQLHFWKEGKDSAQLIFTNENVLLQHDWIVSEYGQLFFSKNAKRLFFGVAPPPILQDTSLLEEEIVNVEVWSYTDKVLHTRQKNRLEKEKKRAYLTVYDISKNRFQQLGDLMVEDVRTGDEGNADIVLGYDQKPYEITTSWEGGPSHKDLYINKLGENGWQIIARNIRGTPHLSPHAKYVYWYSTPDTAWFTYSIENRKITQVTNNKISKFYDELNDRPMHPWNYSMAGWTTDDAAILIYDRYDIWKIDPEYKSEPVRLTKGREADSPTVFRYVKLDKEEREIDLKKDLFVHFFNTKNKQEGYGKWNPTTRQFKKMTGGDYAYTRRPQKARDVNVLLFTKENFQVFPDLRVVKKWDFSKTIKVSEANPQQSEYKWGTIELYSWRSLDGQKLEGMLVKPEGFDPKKKYPMIVNFYERSSDRLHRHRAPFPHRSTINYSYYSNRGYLIFNPDVPYRVGYPGESALNAVVPGVTSLIEKGFVDAKNIGLQGHSWGGYQAAYLVTKTNIFKCAESGAPVVNMISAYGGIRWGSGMSRMFQYEHTQSRIGGTLWEYPLRYIENSPIFFVDKIQTPLLILHN
;
A
#
# COMPACT_ATOMS: atom_id res chain seq x y z
N MET A 1 42.51 82.38 -0.98
CA MET A 1 43.66 83.00 -0.27
C MET A 1 43.70 82.37 1.11
N TYR A 2 44.72 81.69 1.61
CA TYR A 2 46.10 81.43 1.19
C TYR A 2 46.47 80.01 1.63
N TYR A 3 47.29 79.37 0.81
CA TYR A 3 48.01 78.13 1.10
C TYR A 3 48.99 78.30 2.27
N THR A 4 49.18 77.24 3.06
CA THR A 4 50.54 76.82 3.41
C THR A 4 50.64 75.31 3.58
N ARG A 5 51.50 74.69 2.75
CA ARG A 5 51.97 73.31 2.83
C ARG A 5 52.95 73.16 3.98
N GLN A 6 52.95 72.01 4.66
CA GLN A 6 54.20 71.33 5.03
C GLN A 6 53.97 69.82 5.18
N LEU A 7 54.97 69.07 4.75
CA LEU A 7 55.01 67.62 4.51
C LEU A 7 55.02 66.79 5.80
N LEU A 8 54.44 65.59 5.76
CA LEU A 8 54.68 64.50 6.71
C LEU A 8 55.04 63.20 5.97
N PRO A 9 55.80 62.28 6.60
CA PRO A 9 56.76 61.41 5.93
C PRO A 9 56.17 60.06 5.50
N SER A 10 56.82 59.45 4.51
CA SER A 10 56.52 58.16 3.86
C SER A 10 56.68 56.91 4.73
N GLY A 11 56.32 56.97 6.02
CA GLY A 11 56.45 55.86 6.98
C GLY A 11 55.15 55.09 7.27
N THR A 12 53.98 55.68 6.96
CA THR A 12 52.69 55.16 7.47
C THR A 12 51.90 54.35 6.42
N ILE A 13 52.20 54.52 5.13
CA ILE A 13 51.47 53.83 4.05
C ILE A 13 51.90 52.36 3.89
N LYS A 14 53.16 52.02 4.20
CA LYS A 14 53.62 50.62 4.16
C LYS A 14 53.07 49.78 5.32
N LYS A 15 52.84 50.34 6.51
CA LYS A 15 52.26 49.56 7.63
C LYS A 15 50.77 49.31 7.48
N ILE A 16 50.00 50.23 6.88
CA ILE A 16 48.56 50.05 6.68
C ILE A 16 48.27 49.06 5.53
N ILE A 17 49.06 49.07 4.45
CA ILE A 17 48.89 48.12 3.34
C ILE A 17 49.33 46.69 3.76
N THR A 18 50.37 46.56 4.58
CA THR A 18 50.79 45.24 5.10
C THR A 18 49.82 44.69 6.17
N LEU A 19 49.19 45.53 7.00
CA LEU A 19 48.15 45.06 7.94
C LEU A 19 46.85 44.68 7.21
N PHE A 20 46.46 45.37 6.13
CA PHE A 20 45.29 45.01 5.33
C PHE A 20 45.53 43.73 4.53
N LEU A 21 46.74 43.51 4.00
CA LEU A 21 47.11 42.25 3.34
C LEU A 21 47.21 41.07 4.33
N LEU A 22 47.65 41.28 5.58
CA LEU A 22 47.63 40.22 6.60
C LEU A 22 46.22 39.92 7.16
N PHE A 23 45.30 40.90 7.17
CA PHE A 23 43.89 40.66 7.53
C PHE A 23 43.04 40.08 6.38
N SER A 24 43.45 40.26 5.12
CA SER A 24 42.80 39.64 3.96
C SER A 24 43.21 38.18 3.71
N PHE A 25 44.26 37.67 4.36
CA PHE A 25 44.69 36.27 4.25
C PHE A 25 44.18 35.36 5.39
N PHE A 26 43.47 35.89 6.41
CA PHE A 26 42.99 35.10 7.55
C PHE A 26 41.48 34.78 7.56
N ASN A 27 40.74 35.12 6.50
CA ASN A 27 39.27 34.90 6.43
C ASN A 27 38.79 34.00 5.28
N LEU A 28 39.64 33.12 4.74
CA LEU A 28 39.23 32.07 3.80
C LEU A 28 39.91 30.74 4.14
N SER A 29 39.60 30.24 5.34
CA SER A 29 39.78 28.84 5.70
C SER A 29 38.78 28.48 6.80
N ILE A 30 37.48 28.62 6.49
CA ILE A 30 36.51 27.73 7.15
C ILE A 30 36.84 26.36 6.60
N GLY A 31 37.78 25.67 7.26
CA GLY A 31 38.06 24.27 7.00
C GLY A 31 36.75 23.53 7.18
N GLN A 32 36.14 23.10 6.09
CA GLN A 32 34.95 22.27 6.12
C GLN A 32 35.31 21.05 6.98
N GLN A 33 34.64 20.87 8.12
CA GLN A 33 34.92 19.74 9.00
C GLN A 33 34.92 18.45 8.17
N PRO A 34 35.90 17.55 8.35
CA PRO A 34 35.98 16.34 7.55
C PRO A 34 34.68 15.54 7.73
N LYS A 35 34.03 15.23 6.60
CA LYS A 35 32.80 14.43 6.60
C LYS A 35 32.99 13.10 7.32
N LYS A 36 32.02 12.75 8.16
CA LYS A 36 32.00 11.56 9.00
C LYS A 36 31.91 10.28 8.18
N VAL A 37 32.58 9.25 8.68
CA VAL A 37 32.32 7.86 8.29
C VAL A 37 31.15 7.39 9.14
N MET A 38 30.11 6.82 8.51
CA MET A 38 28.94 6.28 9.20
C MET A 38 29.37 5.19 10.18
N ASP A 39 28.58 4.89 11.19
CA ASP A 39 28.64 3.65 11.97
C ASP A 39 27.21 3.15 12.20
N GLU A 40 27.01 2.06 12.92
CA GLU A 40 25.67 1.48 13.14
C GLU A 40 24.72 2.44 13.86
N LYS A 41 25.24 3.43 14.60
CA LYS A 41 24.42 4.43 15.29
C LYS A 41 23.67 5.32 14.31
N VAL A 42 24.12 5.41 13.04
CA VAL A 42 23.41 6.16 12.00
C VAL A 42 21.98 5.67 11.79
N TYR A 43 21.71 4.39 12.05
CA TYR A 43 20.39 3.79 11.88
C TYR A 43 19.36 4.34 12.86
N ALA A 44 19.78 4.64 14.09
CA ALA A 44 18.90 5.17 15.13
C ALA A 44 18.43 6.59 14.78
N ILE A 45 19.28 7.40 14.14
CA ILE A 45 19.02 8.81 13.91
C ILE A 45 18.41 9.12 12.54
N TRP A 46 18.34 8.15 11.61
CA TRP A 46 17.83 8.42 10.27
C TRP A 46 16.30 8.46 10.25
N ASN A 47 15.75 9.58 9.78
CA ASN A 47 14.31 9.81 9.78
C ASN A 47 13.65 9.27 8.51
N THR A 48 12.42 8.81 8.69
CA THR A 48 11.49 8.45 7.61
C THR A 48 10.27 9.36 7.64
N ILE A 49 9.83 9.81 6.47
CA ILE A 49 8.57 10.55 6.31
C ILE A 49 7.43 9.56 6.10
N GLN A 50 6.37 9.68 6.88
CA GLN A 50 5.22 8.78 6.84
C GLN A 50 3.90 9.55 6.79
N LYS A 51 2.91 8.96 6.11
CA LYS A 51 1.51 9.45 6.04
C LYS A 51 1.37 10.95 5.73
N PRO A 52 2.01 11.46 4.66
CA PRO A 52 1.81 12.85 4.26
C PRO A 52 0.36 13.09 3.81
N VAL A 53 -0.21 14.22 4.21
CA VAL A 53 -1.55 14.68 3.84
C VAL A 53 -1.48 16.19 3.56
N ILE A 54 -2.13 16.64 2.49
CA ILE A 54 -2.35 18.06 2.18
C ILE A 54 -3.79 18.45 2.50
N SER A 55 -4.01 19.66 3.03
CA SER A 55 -5.35 20.21 3.26
C SER A 55 -6.10 20.47 1.96
N ASN A 56 -7.44 20.55 2.05
CA ASN A 56 -8.30 20.76 0.88
C ASN A 56 -8.00 22.09 0.17
N ASP A 57 -7.66 23.13 0.95
CA ASP A 57 -7.25 24.46 0.48
C ASP A 57 -5.76 24.58 0.05
N GLY A 58 -4.98 23.51 0.20
CA GLY A 58 -3.55 23.46 -0.14
C GLY A 58 -2.61 24.29 0.75
N ASN A 59 -3.10 24.87 1.84
CA ASN A 59 -2.32 25.74 2.72
C ASN A 59 -1.53 25.00 3.79
N TRP A 60 -1.89 23.75 4.07
CA TRP A 60 -1.28 22.96 5.13
C TRP A 60 -0.85 21.59 4.63
N VAL A 61 0.34 21.17 5.05
CA VAL A 61 0.82 19.80 4.85
C VAL A 61 1.15 19.22 6.22
N VAL A 62 0.59 18.04 6.50
CA VAL A 62 0.81 17.31 7.74
C VAL A 62 1.54 16.01 7.42
N TYR A 63 2.59 15.69 8.16
CA TYR A 63 3.35 14.46 7.98
C TYR A 63 3.97 13.98 9.30
N GLN A 64 4.25 12.68 9.38
CA GLN A 64 4.99 12.08 10.50
C GLN A 64 6.46 11.95 10.13
N LEU A 65 7.34 12.42 11.02
CA LEU A 65 8.77 12.26 10.93
C LEU A 65 9.21 11.26 12.02
N THR A 66 9.58 10.05 11.60
CA THR A 66 9.90 8.94 12.51
C THR A 66 11.38 8.62 12.43
N PRO A 67 12.16 8.82 13.51
CA PRO A 67 13.55 8.36 13.57
C PRO A 67 13.60 6.83 13.56
N GLY A 68 14.76 6.26 13.20
CA GLY A 68 14.94 4.81 13.25
C GLY A 68 14.76 4.25 14.66
N GLU A 69 15.17 5.00 15.67
CA GLU A 69 14.85 4.75 17.08
C GLU A 69 14.36 6.03 17.77
N GLY A 70 13.34 5.89 18.62
CA GLY A 70 12.78 6.99 19.40
C GLY A 70 11.33 7.31 19.06
N ASP A 71 10.88 8.49 19.47
CA ASP A 71 9.51 8.95 19.30
C ASP A 71 9.29 9.64 17.94
N THR A 72 8.18 9.30 17.28
CA THR A 72 7.71 9.99 16.07
C THR A 72 7.31 11.43 16.38
N HIS A 73 7.61 12.35 15.48
CA HIS A 73 7.16 13.74 15.54
C HIS A 73 6.11 14.00 14.46
N LEU A 74 5.00 14.63 14.83
CA LEU A 74 4.05 15.17 13.87
C LEU A 74 4.52 16.55 13.44
N LYS A 75 4.58 16.78 12.13
CA LYS A 75 4.94 18.04 11.51
C LYS A 75 3.72 18.63 10.81
N ILE A 76 3.43 19.90 11.08
CA ILE A 76 2.36 20.68 10.46
C ILE A 76 3.00 21.90 9.79
N PHE A 77 3.06 21.89 8.48
CA PHE A 77 3.74 22.92 7.68
C PHE A 77 2.73 23.82 6.96
N ASN A 78 2.91 25.13 7.09
CA ASN A 78 2.11 26.13 6.40
C ASN A 78 2.77 26.53 5.07
N THR A 79 2.09 26.27 3.94
CA THR A 79 2.64 26.53 2.60
C THR A 79 2.59 28.00 2.17
N LYS A 80 1.93 28.88 2.92
CA LYS A 80 1.86 30.33 2.64
C LYS A 80 3.05 31.06 3.26
N ASN A 81 3.26 30.90 4.57
CA ASN A 81 4.31 31.60 5.31
C ASN A 81 5.58 30.75 5.58
N LYS A 82 5.57 29.47 5.17
CA LYS A 82 6.68 28.52 5.32
C LYS A 82 7.06 28.22 6.79
N LYS A 83 6.16 28.43 7.74
CA LYS A 83 6.35 28.05 9.14
C LYS A 83 5.95 26.59 9.37
N GLU A 84 6.65 25.92 10.29
CA GLU A 84 6.37 24.56 10.72
C GLU A 84 6.08 24.52 12.23
N HIS A 85 5.08 23.73 12.61
CA HIS A 85 4.84 23.32 14.00
C HIS A 85 5.17 21.84 14.16
N SER A 86 5.77 21.49 15.29
CA SER A 86 6.23 20.14 15.59
C SER A 86 5.63 19.66 16.91
N PHE A 87 5.02 18.47 16.90
CA PHE A 87 4.41 17.86 18.09
C PHE A 87 5.00 16.48 18.34
N GLU A 88 5.61 16.31 19.50
CA GLU A 88 6.16 15.03 19.92
C GLU A 88 5.07 13.96 20.05
N ARG A 89 5.40 12.75 19.60
CA ARG A 89 4.56 11.54 19.70
C ARG A 89 3.19 11.67 19.00
N GLY A 90 3.05 12.64 18.10
CA GLY A 90 1.85 12.83 17.30
C GLY A 90 1.79 11.86 16.11
N LEU A 91 0.71 11.09 15.99
CA LEU A 91 0.49 10.11 14.94
C LEU A 91 -0.96 10.14 14.42
N ASN A 92 -1.16 9.53 13.25
CA ASN A 92 -2.47 9.31 12.62
C ASN A 92 -3.29 10.61 12.44
N ALA A 93 -2.61 11.72 12.16
CA ALA A 93 -3.26 13.01 12.01
C ALA A 93 -4.28 13.03 10.86
N LYS A 94 -5.35 13.79 11.09
CA LYS A 94 -6.41 14.13 10.12
C LYS A 94 -6.56 15.64 10.11
N ILE A 95 -6.72 16.20 8.91
CA ILE A 95 -7.11 17.59 8.73
C ILE A 95 -8.64 17.58 8.58
N THR A 96 -9.34 18.48 9.28
CA THR A 96 -10.79 18.64 9.12
C THR A 96 -11.13 19.13 7.72
N ASP A 97 -12.37 18.90 7.25
CA ASP A 97 -12.75 19.19 5.88
C ASP A 97 -12.60 20.68 5.51
N ASP A 98 -12.91 21.57 6.47
CA ASP A 98 -12.72 23.02 6.39
C ASP A 98 -11.25 23.48 6.45
N SER A 99 -10.30 22.55 6.65
CA SER A 99 -8.87 22.84 6.79
C SER A 99 -8.51 23.74 7.98
N HIS A 100 -9.37 23.84 9.01
CA HIS A 100 -9.13 24.69 10.20
C HIS A 100 -8.45 23.96 11.36
N PHE A 101 -8.64 22.65 11.48
CA PHE A 101 -8.09 21.86 12.59
C PHE A 101 -7.27 20.67 12.11
N VAL A 102 -6.24 20.33 12.88
CA VAL A 102 -5.51 19.05 12.78
C VAL A 102 -5.72 18.25 14.05
N VAL A 103 -6.30 17.07 13.90
CA VAL A 103 -6.63 16.15 14.99
C VAL A 103 -5.75 14.91 14.89
N PHE A 104 -5.07 14.55 15.98
CA PHE A 104 -4.08 13.48 15.97
C PHE A 104 -3.98 12.74 17.31
N GLN A 105 -3.52 11.50 17.27
CA GLN A 105 -3.20 10.73 18.47
C GLN A 105 -1.85 11.13 19.02
N ILE A 106 -1.73 11.25 20.33
CA ILE A 106 -0.47 11.41 21.05
C ILE A 106 -0.17 10.10 21.76
N LYS A 107 0.87 9.39 21.31
CA LYS A 107 1.28 8.10 21.90
C LYS A 107 2.09 8.32 23.18
N PRO A 108 2.06 7.39 24.15
CA PRO A 108 3.03 7.38 25.24
C PRO A 108 4.48 7.27 24.73
N PRO A 109 5.49 7.76 25.47
CA PRO A 109 6.88 7.66 25.06
C PRO A 109 7.32 6.22 24.86
N VAL A 110 8.01 5.94 23.75
CA VAL A 110 8.45 4.58 23.39
C VAL A 110 9.32 3.97 24.49
N ASP A 111 10.23 4.75 25.07
CA ASP A 111 11.16 4.24 26.10
C ASP A 111 10.45 3.91 27.41
N THR A 112 9.46 4.71 27.81
CA THR A 112 8.60 4.40 28.97
C THR A 112 7.85 3.09 28.75
N ILE A 113 7.27 2.89 27.57
CA ILE A 113 6.55 1.64 27.25
C ILE A 113 7.52 0.45 27.21
N LYS A 114 8.72 0.60 26.64
CA LYS A 114 9.77 -0.45 26.65
C LYS A 114 10.18 -0.80 28.08
N ALA A 115 10.45 0.19 28.93
CA ALA A 115 10.83 -0.02 30.33
C ALA A 115 9.73 -0.73 31.13
N MET A 116 8.48 -0.32 30.98
CA MET A 116 7.33 -0.98 31.64
C MET A 116 7.11 -2.41 31.15
N LYS A 117 7.28 -2.68 29.84
CA LYS A 117 7.23 -4.04 29.29
C LYS A 117 8.36 -4.92 29.85
N ARG A 118 9.58 -4.40 29.98
CA ARG A 118 10.71 -5.12 30.63
C ARG A 118 10.39 -5.47 32.09
N ARG A 119 9.69 -4.59 32.80
CA ARG A 119 9.17 -4.83 34.16
C ARG A 119 7.91 -5.71 34.19
N LYS A 120 7.48 -6.29 33.06
CA LYS A 120 6.29 -7.14 32.92
C LYS A 120 4.98 -6.47 33.41
N VAL A 121 4.88 -5.14 33.31
CA VAL A 121 3.65 -4.40 33.64
C VAL A 121 2.51 -4.88 32.75
N LYS A 122 1.36 -5.22 33.36
CA LYS A 122 0.17 -5.70 32.63
C LYS A 122 -0.28 -4.65 31.61
N LYS A 123 -0.70 -5.07 30.40
CA LYS A 123 -1.13 -4.19 29.30
C LYS A 123 -2.19 -3.16 29.72
N LYS A 124 -3.11 -3.53 30.61
CA LYS A 124 -4.15 -2.62 31.14
C LYS A 124 -3.58 -1.47 31.98
N ASN A 125 -2.38 -1.62 32.56
CA ASN A 125 -1.72 -0.60 33.38
C ASN A 125 -0.67 0.21 32.59
N LEU A 126 -0.47 -0.07 31.30
CA LEU A 126 0.39 0.77 30.46
C LEU A 126 -0.28 2.13 30.20
N PRO A 127 0.50 3.23 30.14
CA PRO A 127 0.02 4.54 29.74
C PRO A 127 -0.84 4.50 28.49
N LYS A 128 -1.87 5.33 28.45
CA LYS A 128 -2.86 5.37 27.37
C LYS A 128 -2.52 6.46 26.37
N ASP A 129 -3.04 6.28 25.16
CA ASP A 129 -2.97 7.31 24.13
C ASP A 129 -3.79 8.53 24.57
N SER A 130 -3.39 9.69 24.10
CA SER A 130 -4.12 10.95 24.23
C SER A 130 -4.51 11.46 22.85
N LEU A 131 -5.37 12.47 22.79
CA LEU A 131 -5.77 13.16 21.57
C LEU A 131 -5.23 14.59 21.60
N GLY A 132 -4.68 15.04 20.48
CA GLY A 132 -4.33 16.44 20.22
C GLY A 132 -5.30 17.02 19.20
N ILE A 133 -5.80 18.22 19.47
CA ILE A 133 -6.63 19.03 18.57
C ILE A 133 -5.90 20.36 18.41
N TYR A 134 -5.36 20.60 17.21
CA TYR A 134 -4.61 21.81 16.91
C TYR A 134 -5.42 22.73 16.02
N ASP A 135 -5.70 23.94 16.51
CA ASP A 135 -6.32 25.03 15.77
C ASP A 135 -5.25 25.74 14.92
N LEU A 136 -5.41 25.66 13.60
CA LEU A 136 -4.43 26.16 12.63
C LEU A 136 -4.42 27.69 12.51
N GLU A 137 -5.52 28.36 12.88
CA GLU A 137 -5.64 29.81 12.81
C GLU A 137 -5.12 30.45 14.09
N ARG A 138 -5.57 29.95 15.25
CA ARG A 138 -5.21 30.48 16.57
C ARG A 138 -3.87 29.98 17.08
N ASN A 139 -3.31 28.93 16.46
CA ASN A 139 -2.10 28.23 16.92
C ASN A 139 -2.23 27.68 18.35
N VAL A 140 -3.41 27.16 18.69
CA VAL A 140 -3.71 26.61 20.02
C VAL A 140 -3.84 25.10 19.95
N LEU A 141 -3.16 24.39 20.86
CA LEU A 141 -3.26 22.94 21.02
C LEU A 141 -4.07 22.59 22.26
N VAL A 142 -5.15 21.84 22.07
CA VAL A 142 -5.89 21.17 23.15
C VAL A 142 -5.45 19.71 23.23
N LYS A 143 -5.10 19.23 24.42
CA LYS A 143 -4.75 17.83 24.69
C LYS A 143 -5.81 17.17 25.56
N ILE A 144 -6.27 16.01 25.17
CA ILE A 144 -7.29 15.23 25.87
C ILE A 144 -6.71 13.86 26.23
N PRO A 145 -6.57 13.51 27.52
CA PRO A 145 -5.94 12.26 27.92
C PRO A 145 -6.85 11.04 27.72
N GLU A 146 -6.25 9.85 27.74
CA GLU A 146 -6.96 8.56 27.77
C GLU A 146 -7.95 8.33 26.61
N VAL A 147 -7.58 8.66 25.38
CA VAL A 147 -8.41 8.47 24.19
C VAL A 147 -8.06 7.18 23.46
N LYS A 148 -9.04 6.29 23.28
CA LYS A 148 -8.91 4.99 22.61
C LYS A 148 -8.92 5.11 21.09
N SER A 149 -9.84 5.91 20.55
CA SER A 149 -9.99 6.16 19.11
C SER A 149 -10.71 7.47 18.86
N PHE A 150 -10.53 8.05 17.69
CA PHE A 150 -11.25 9.25 17.25
C PHE A 150 -11.68 9.12 15.78
N LYS A 151 -12.69 9.88 15.40
CA LYS A 151 -13.10 10.13 14.01
C LYS A 151 -13.39 11.62 13.82
N VAL A 152 -13.16 12.08 12.60
CA VAL A 152 -13.61 13.38 12.09
C VAL A 152 -14.55 13.13 10.92
N PRO A 153 -15.54 13.99 10.66
CA PRO A 153 -16.37 13.87 9.48
C PRO A 153 -15.58 14.01 8.17
N GLU A 154 -16.10 13.45 7.07
CA GLU A 154 -15.38 13.38 5.80
C GLU A 154 -15.63 14.56 4.87
N LYS A 155 -16.89 15.02 4.73
CA LYS A 155 -17.26 16.14 3.84
C LYS A 155 -17.97 17.31 4.55
N TRP A 156 -17.99 17.29 5.88
CA TRP A 156 -18.51 18.38 6.72
C TRP A 156 -17.59 18.59 7.93
N ASN A 157 -17.87 19.57 8.78
CA ASN A 157 -16.93 20.04 9.80
C ASN A 157 -17.60 20.46 11.12
N GLY A 158 -16.85 21.11 12.01
CA GLY A 158 -17.34 21.63 13.30
C GLY A 158 -17.26 20.64 14.47
N TYR A 159 -17.24 19.34 14.22
CA TYR A 159 -17.27 18.33 15.29
C TYR A 159 -16.22 17.22 15.15
N ILE A 160 -15.91 16.61 16.29
CA ILE A 160 -15.16 15.35 16.37
C ILE A 160 -15.86 14.40 17.33
N ALA A 161 -15.66 13.10 17.12
CA ALA A 161 -16.12 12.07 18.06
C ALA A 161 -14.96 11.17 18.47
N TYR A 162 -14.86 10.87 19.77
CA TYR A 162 -13.79 10.03 20.28
C TYR A 162 -14.21 9.18 21.47
N LEU A 163 -13.69 7.95 21.55
CA LEU A 163 -13.94 7.06 22.67
C LEU A 163 -12.84 7.23 23.73
N ARG A 164 -13.23 7.32 25.00
CA ARG A 164 -12.31 7.27 26.14
C ARG A 164 -11.83 5.83 26.39
N THR A 165 -10.75 5.69 27.13
CA THR A 165 -10.29 4.40 27.65
C THR A 165 -11.22 3.99 28.80
N PRO A 166 -11.57 2.69 28.95
CA PRO A 166 -12.39 2.25 30.07
C PRO A 166 -11.77 2.64 31.41
N GLN A 167 -12.54 3.28 32.29
CA GLN A 167 -12.14 3.54 33.68
C GLN A 167 -12.70 2.46 34.62
N VAL A 168 -11.88 2.02 35.57
CA VAL A 168 -12.31 1.13 36.66
C VAL A 168 -12.57 2.02 37.87
N PHE A 169 -13.84 2.26 38.18
CA PHE A 169 -14.20 2.91 39.44
C PHE A 169 -13.87 1.96 40.61
N GLU A 170 -12.99 2.39 41.52
CA GLU A 170 -12.74 1.69 42.78
C GLU A 170 -13.83 2.06 43.81
N LYS A 171 -14.14 1.13 44.72
CA LYS A 171 -15.08 1.39 45.83
C LYS A 171 -14.44 2.41 46.76
N GLY A 172 -14.83 3.68 46.64
CA GLY A 172 -14.32 4.77 47.49
C GLY A 172 -14.45 6.18 46.93
N ASP A 173 -14.67 6.36 45.61
CA ASP A 173 -14.80 7.70 45.04
C ASP A 173 -16.14 8.37 45.41
N SER A 174 -16.04 9.50 46.09
CA SER A 174 -17.08 10.24 46.81
C SER A 174 -18.02 11.10 45.93
N SER A 175 -18.37 10.65 44.73
CA SER A 175 -19.43 11.26 43.92
C SER A 175 -20.72 10.46 44.02
N THR A 176 -21.79 11.11 44.48
CA THR A 176 -23.15 10.57 44.54
C THR A 176 -23.58 10.02 43.17
N VAL A 177 -23.88 8.72 43.15
CA VAL A 177 -24.25 7.85 42.01
C VAL A 177 -23.07 7.32 41.17
N GLN A 178 -22.41 6.26 41.66
CA GLN A 178 -21.56 5.41 40.82
C GLN A 178 -22.45 4.58 39.86
N PRO A 179 -22.13 4.47 38.56
CA PRO A 179 -22.88 3.63 37.64
C PRO A 179 -22.79 2.15 38.05
N LYS A 180 -23.94 1.45 38.07
CA LYS A 180 -24.02 0.01 38.44
C LYS A 180 -23.18 -0.89 37.53
N LYS A 181 -22.85 -0.43 36.32
CA LYS A 181 -22.14 -1.17 35.28
C LYS A 181 -20.72 -0.61 35.09
N LYS A 182 -19.72 -1.49 35.03
CA LYS A 182 -18.31 -1.08 34.78
C LYS A 182 -18.04 -0.95 33.29
N GLU A 183 -17.23 0.04 32.91
CA GLU A 183 -16.72 0.18 31.54
C GLU A 183 -15.70 -0.94 31.26
N THR A 184 -15.86 -1.63 30.13
CA THR A 184 -14.97 -2.71 29.68
C THR A 184 -14.94 -2.73 28.16
N LYS A 185 -14.15 -3.62 27.58
CA LYS A 185 -14.20 -3.86 26.14
C LYS A 185 -15.60 -4.32 25.69
N ASP A 186 -16.29 -5.09 26.52
CA ASP A 186 -17.55 -5.74 26.17
C ASP A 186 -18.76 -4.86 26.52
N SER A 187 -18.69 -4.08 27.60
CA SER A 187 -19.72 -3.10 27.95
C SER A 187 -19.57 -1.76 27.20
N GLY A 188 -18.44 -1.48 26.55
CA GLY A 188 -18.20 -0.19 25.90
C GLY A 188 -17.71 0.90 26.86
N THR A 189 -17.51 2.11 26.33
CA THR A 189 -16.91 3.26 27.05
C THR A 189 -17.65 4.55 26.72
N ARG A 190 -17.38 5.62 27.45
CA ARG A 190 -17.83 6.97 27.06
C ARG A 190 -17.36 7.37 25.66
N LEU A 191 -18.33 7.74 24.82
CA LEU A 191 -18.15 8.47 23.57
C LEU A 191 -18.32 9.96 23.86
N MET A 192 -17.32 10.73 23.48
CA MET A 192 -17.33 12.18 23.59
C MET A 192 -17.55 12.75 22.19
N VAL A 193 -18.55 13.61 22.05
CA VAL A 193 -18.82 14.37 20.82
C VAL A 193 -18.51 15.83 21.13
N ARG A 194 -17.45 16.36 20.52
CA ARG A 194 -16.89 17.68 20.87
C ARG A 194 -17.05 18.66 19.72
N ALA A 195 -17.65 19.81 19.99
CA ALA A 195 -17.62 20.96 19.09
C ALA A 195 -16.20 21.56 19.08
N LEU A 196 -15.60 21.69 17.91
CA LEU A 196 -14.20 22.10 17.77
C LEU A 196 -13.96 23.57 18.17
N GLN A 197 -14.90 24.45 17.86
CA GLN A 197 -14.78 25.89 18.09
C GLN A 197 -14.98 26.28 19.56
N THR A 198 -15.99 25.70 20.22
CA THR A 198 -16.38 26.06 21.60
C THR A 198 -15.77 25.12 22.63
N GLY A 199 -15.41 23.90 22.24
CA GLY A 199 -14.95 22.86 23.15
C GLY A 199 -16.05 22.24 24.00
N GLN A 200 -17.32 22.56 23.75
CA GLN A 200 -18.47 21.92 24.40
C GLN A 200 -18.53 20.44 24.00
N GLU A 201 -18.88 19.58 24.96
CA GLU A 201 -18.93 18.13 24.77
C GLU A 201 -20.28 17.58 25.16
N GLU A 202 -20.79 16.69 24.31
CA GLU A 202 -21.85 15.77 24.64
C GLU A 202 -21.27 14.38 24.91
N VAL A 203 -21.83 13.68 25.90
CA VAL A 203 -21.30 12.42 26.40
C VAL A 203 -22.36 11.33 26.27
N PHE A 204 -21.99 10.25 25.59
CA PHE A 204 -22.81 9.04 25.50
C PHE A 204 -22.09 7.87 26.17
N GLU A 205 -22.74 7.22 27.13
CA GLU A 205 -22.12 6.18 27.93
C GLU A 205 -22.17 4.79 27.25
N PHE A 206 -21.23 3.92 27.62
CA PHE A 206 -21.21 2.49 27.23
C PHE A 206 -21.24 2.22 25.71
N VAL A 207 -20.67 3.14 24.92
CA VAL A 207 -20.59 3.03 23.47
C VAL A 207 -19.51 2.03 23.03
N GLN A 208 -19.87 1.17 22.08
CA GLN A 208 -18.98 0.18 21.48
C GLN A 208 -18.46 0.62 20.10
N ASN A 209 -19.35 1.12 19.24
CA ASN A 209 -19.08 1.50 17.86
C ASN A 209 -19.76 2.83 17.55
N TYR A 210 -19.15 3.63 16.67
CA TYR A 210 -19.70 4.90 16.22
C TYR A 210 -19.22 5.24 14.79
N ILE A 211 -20.04 5.94 14.02
CA ILE A 211 -19.76 6.39 12.65
C ILE A 211 -20.39 7.75 12.38
N PHE A 212 -19.70 8.59 11.60
CA PHE A 212 -20.31 9.79 11.01
C PHE A 212 -20.94 9.43 9.67
N ALA A 213 -22.04 10.09 9.31
CA ALA A 213 -22.46 10.16 7.92
C ALA A 213 -21.42 10.95 7.11
N LYS A 214 -21.26 10.59 5.83
CA LYS A 214 -20.17 11.11 5.01
C LYS A 214 -20.38 12.60 4.69
N GLU A 215 -21.60 12.96 4.32
CA GLU A 215 -22.01 14.29 3.86
C GLU A 215 -22.99 14.97 4.83
N GLY A 216 -23.88 14.21 5.47
CA GLY A 216 -24.84 14.75 6.43
C GLY A 216 -24.26 14.93 7.84
N GLU A 217 -24.71 15.97 8.55
CA GLU A 217 -24.32 16.28 9.93
C GLU A 217 -25.00 15.32 10.93
N ARG A 218 -24.62 14.04 10.88
CA ARG A 218 -25.19 12.95 11.70
C ARG A 218 -24.12 12.00 12.21
N LEU A 219 -24.34 11.49 13.41
CA LEU A 219 -23.51 10.47 14.07
C LEU A 219 -24.42 9.32 14.51
N MET A 220 -24.03 8.08 14.22
CA MET A 220 -24.70 6.90 14.75
C MET A 220 -23.74 6.11 15.62
N PHE A 221 -24.24 5.56 16.71
CA PHE A 221 -23.46 4.73 17.62
C PHE A 221 -24.30 3.63 18.27
N SER A 222 -23.63 2.56 18.70
CA SER A 222 -24.24 1.47 19.45
C SER A 222 -23.77 1.49 20.91
N SER A 223 -24.70 1.40 21.86
CA SER A 223 -24.42 1.37 23.29
C SER A 223 -24.98 0.12 23.96
N THR A 224 -24.30 -0.35 25.01
CA THR A 224 -24.83 -1.42 25.88
C THR A 224 -25.70 -0.89 27.03
N GLY A 225 -25.91 0.43 27.12
CA GLY A 225 -26.71 1.07 28.16
C GLY A 225 -26.06 1.07 29.55
N ASN A 226 -26.55 1.94 30.43
CA ASN A 226 -26.08 2.10 31.82
C ASN A 226 -27.06 1.53 32.86
N ASP A 227 -28.36 1.83 32.71
CA ASP A 227 -29.49 1.46 33.57
C ASP A 227 -30.85 1.78 32.86
N THR A 228 -31.93 2.03 33.63
CA THR A 228 -33.28 2.35 33.10
C THR A 228 -33.38 3.71 32.40
N THR A 229 -32.40 4.61 32.55
CA THR A 229 -32.42 5.95 31.95
C THR A 229 -31.75 6.00 30.57
N PHE A 230 -30.78 5.12 30.29
CA PHE A 230 -30.16 4.97 28.99
C PHE A 230 -30.01 3.49 28.61
N LEU A 231 -30.96 3.00 27.80
CA LEU A 231 -31.08 1.59 27.44
C LEU A 231 -29.99 1.15 26.45
N ALA A 232 -29.70 -0.15 26.41
CA ALA A 232 -28.93 -0.75 25.33
C ALA A 232 -29.63 -0.52 23.98
N GLY A 233 -28.87 -0.21 22.94
CA GLY A 233 -29.48 0.21 21.68
C GLY A 233 -28.52 0.76 20.63
N VAL A 234 -29.13 1.19 19.53
CA VAL A 234 -28.49 2.00 18.48
C VAL A 234 -29.17 3.37 18.48
N TYR A 235 -28.35 4.41 18.45
CA TYR A 235 -28.77 5.80 18.57
C TYR A 235 -28.21 6.61 17.41
N LEU A 236 -29.01 7.56 16.94
CA LEU A 236 -28.64 8.56 15.94
C LEU A 236 -28.68 9.93 16.60
N PHE A 237 -27.59 10.66 16.50
CA PHE A 237 -27.47 12.04 16.92
C PHE A 237 -27.46 12.96 15.70
N ASP A 238 -28.42 13.88 15.63
CA ASP A 238 -28.54 14.89 14.57
C ASP A 238 -28.01 16.23 15.10
N PHE A 239 -26.91 16.71 14.51
CA PHE A 239 -26.21 17.90 15.00
C PHE A 239 -26.97 19.20 14.73
N GLY A 240 -27.78 19.23 13.66
CA GLY A 240 -28.58 20.40 13.30
C GLY A 240 -29.76 20.59 14.27
N LYS A 241 -30.41 19.49 14.66
CA LYS A 241 -31.53 19.50 15.63
C LYS A 241 -31.07 19.44 17.09
N LYS A 242 -29.83 19.02 17.34
CA LYS A 242 -29.31 18.65 18.67
C LYS A 242 -30.21 17.65 19.38
N ASP A 243 -30.66 16.66 18.61
CA ASP A 243 -31.60 15.64 19.05
C ASP A 243 -30.97 14.24 18.98
N LEU A 244 -31.29 13.41 19.97
CA LEU A 244 -30.84 12.03 20.07
C LEU A 244 -32.02 11.09 19.82
N LEU A 245 -32.08 10.55 18.61
CA LEU A 245 -33.11 9.60 18.21
C LEU A 245 -32.68 8.15 18.53
N PRO A 246 -33.40 7.44 19.42
CA PRO A 246 -33.16 6.02 19.65
C PRO A 246 -33.70 5.18 18.49
N LEU A 247 -32.82 4.75 17.57
CA LEU A 247 -33.21 3.89 16.45
C LEU A 247 -33.68 2.51 16.92
N HIS A 248 -33.12 1.97 18.00
CA HIS A 248 -33.55 0.71 18.59
C HIS A 248 -33.13 0.63 20.05
N ARG A 249 -34.03 0.15 20.94
CA ARG A 249 -33.82 0.07 22.40
C ARG A 249 -34.17 -1.31 22.93
N GLN A 250 -33.16 -2.18 23.00
CA GLN A 250 -33.29 -3.50 23.59
C GLN A 250 -31.91 -4.00 24.04
N GLN A 251 -31.88 -4.80 25.10
CA GLN A 251 -30.65 -5.48 25.49
C GLN A 251 -30.24 -6.48 24.40
N GLY A 252 -28.99 -6.38 23.95
CA GLY A 252 -28.50 -7.19 22.85
C GLY A 252 -27.08 -6.82 22.42
N LYS A 253 -26.58 -7.54 21.41
CA LYS A 253 -25.31 -7.26 20.73
C LYS A 253 -25.59 -6.59 19.40
N TYR A 254 -24.95 -5.44 19.18
CA TYR A 254 -25.10 -4.65 17.94
C TYR A 254 -23.80 -4.68 17.14
N LYS A 255 -23.90 -4.98 15.84
CA LYS A 255 -22.76 -5.05 14.93
C LYS A 255 -23.08 -4.35 13.60
N LYS A 256 -22.01 -3.98 12.88
CA LYS A 256 -22.05 -3.46 11.50
C LYS A 256 -23.02 -2.29 11.31
N ILE A 257 -22.94 -1.24 12.14
CA ILE A 257 -23.74 -0.03 11.91
C ILE A 257 -23.27 0.69 10.63
N THR A 258 -24.20 1.19 9.79
CA THR A 258 -23.88 1.95 8.55
C THR A 258 -24.93 3.02 8.22
N PHE A 259 -24.51 4.05 7.49
CA PHE A 259 -25.35 5.09 6.89
C PHE A 259 -25.30 5.05 5.36
N ASP A 260 -26.30 5.63 4.70
CA ASP A 260 -26.13 6.21 3.37
C ASP A 260 -25.26 7.49 3.46
N GLU A 261 -24.80 8.04 2.34
CA GLU A 261 -23.85 9.18 2.40
C GLU A 261 -24.42 10.41 3.13
N GLN A 262 -25.73 10.66 3.01
CA GLN A 262 -26.41 11.78 3.67
C GLN A 262 -26.84 11.48 5.11
N GLY A 263 -26.79 10.23 5.57
CA GLY A 263 -27.32 9.84 6.88
C GLY A 263 -28.84 9.89 7.00
N THR A 264 -29.58 9.89 5.88
CA THR A 264 -31.05 9.82 5.83
C THR A 264 -31.59 8.41 6.04
N GLN A 265 -30.71 7.42 5.88
CA GLN A 265 -31.01 6.01 6.05
C GLN A 265 -29.91 5.33 6.84
N ALA A 266 -30.28 4.44 7.75
CA ALA A 266 -29.34 3.71 8.59
C ALA A 266 -29.70 2.22 8.62
N ALA A 267 -28.68 1.38 8.78
CA ALA A 267 -28.86 -0.05 8.97
C ALA A 267 -27.85 -0.61 9.97
N PHE A 268 -28.25 -1.68 10.67
CA PHE A 268 -27.39 -2.38 11.62
C PHE A 268 -27.87 -3.81 11.86
N LEU A 269 -26.97 -4.64 12.38
CA LEU A 269 -27.27 -5.98 12.85
C LEU A 269 -27.48 -5.97 14.37
N ALA A 270 -28.58 -6.57 14.83
CA ALA A 270 -28.89 -6.73 16.25
C ALA A 270 -29.10 -8.21 16.58
N ASN A 271 -28.45 -8.70 17.63
CA ASN A 271 -28.84 -9.94 18.30
C ASN A 271 -29.42 -9.58 19.66
N VAL A 272 -30.74 -9.68 19.79
CA VAL A 272 -31.49 -9.37 21.02
C VAL A 272 -31.78 -10.60 21.86
N ASP A 273 -31.39 -11.78 21.37
CA ASP A 273 -31.44 -13.01 22.16
C ASP A 273 -30.38 -12.95 23.26
N THR A 274 -30.85 -13.03 24.50
CA THR A 274 -30.01 -13.01 25.70
C THR A 274 -29.63 -14.40 26.16
N THR A 275 -30.18 -15.45 25.55
CA THR A 275 -29.73 -16.81 25.78
C THR A 275 -28.31 -16.99 25.23
N HIS A 276 -27.53 -17.85 25.87
CA HIS A 276 -26.19 -18.21 25.38
C HIS A 276 -26.28 -19.19 24.20
N ALA A 277 -27.13 -18.90 23.21
CA ALA A 277 -27.26 -19.68 22.00
C ALA A 277 -25.87 -19.83 21.34
N GLN A 278 -25.53 -21.07 20.95
CA GLN A 278 -24.25 -21.36 20.31
C GLN A 278 -24.10 -20.61 18.97
N VAL A 279 -25.23 -20.34 18.30
CA VAL A 279 -25.31 -19.50 17.11
C VAL A 279 -26.12 -18.25 17.45
N ALA A 280 -25.49 -17.09 17.35
CA ALA A 280 -26.14 -15.81 17.62
C ALA A 280 -27.20 -15.48 16.53
N PRO A 281 -28.49 -15.34 16.87
CA PRO A 281 -29.54 -15.03 15.89
C PRO A 281 -29.56 -13.53 15.56
N PHE A 282 -28.59 -13.08 14.76
CA PHE A 282 -28.58 -11.69 14.29
C PHE A 282 -29.77 -11.40 13.37
N GLN A 283 -30.24 -10.16 13.45
CA GLN A 283 -31.38 -9.62 12.71
C GLN A 283 -30.98 -8.30 12.06
N LEU A 284 -31.47 -8.06 10.84
CA LEU A 284 -31.21 -6.80 10.12
C LEU A 284 -32.30 -5.78 10.43
N HIS A 285 -31.85 -4.63 10.93
CA HIS A 285 -32.69 -3.49 11.19
C HIS A 285 -32.38 -2.36 10.22
N PHE A 286 -33.42 -1.65 9.79
CA PHE A 286 -33.34 -0.55 8.85
C PHE A 286 -34.17 0.64 9.33
N TRP A 287 -33.59 1.82 9.23
CA TRP A 287 -34.25 3.08 9.55
C TRP A 287 -34.16 4.02 8.36
N LYS A 288 -35.23 4.80 8.19
CA LYS A 288 -35.32 5.88 7.21
C LYS A 288 -35.89 7.11 7.90
N GLU A 289 -35.37 8.28 7.53
CA GLU A 289 -35.81 9.56 8.04
C GLU A 289 -37.33 9.74 7.96
N GLY A 290 -37.90 10.35 9.01
CA GLY A 290 -39.35 10.47 9.22
C GLY A 290 -39.98 9.29 9.98
N LYS A 291 -39.21 8.26 10.34
CA LYS A 291 -39.64 7.20 11.26
C LYS A 291 -39.04 7.40 12.66
N ASP A 292 -39.82 7.09 13.68
CA ASP A 292 -39.40 7.24 15.09
C ASP A 292 -38.40 6.17 15.55
N SER A 293 -38.39 5.00 14.90
CA SER A 293 -37.48 3.90 15.19
C SER A 293 -37.15 3.08 13.95
N ALA A 294 -36.07 2.29 14.02
CA ALA A 294 -35.72 1.30 13.01
C ALA A 294 -36.75 0.17 12.99
N GLN A 295 -37.02 -0.33 11.79
CA GLN A 295 -37.86 -1.50 11.56
C GLN A 295 -36.97 -2.74 11.46
N LEU A 296 -37.44 -3.84 12.04
CA LEU A 296 -36.90 -5.17 11.77
C LEU A 296 -37.32 -5.57 10.35
N ILE A 297 -36.36 -5.72 9.45
CA ILE A 297 -36.66 -6.01 8.03
C ILE A 297 -36.22 -7.41 7.60
N PHE A 298 -35.32 -8.07 8.33
CA PHE A 298 -34.86 -9.42 7.99
C PHE A 298 -34.45 -10.23 9.24
N THR A 299 -34.91 -11.48 9.33
CA THR A 299 -34.61 -12.47 10.38
C THR A 299 -34.16 -13.79 9.76
N ASN A 300 -33.70 -14.72 10.60
CA ASN A 300 -33.36 -16.09 10.18
C ASN A 300 -34.60 -16.93 9.78
N GLU A 301 -35.80 -16.47 10.12
CA GLU A 301 -37.08 -17.12 9.76
C GLU A 301 -37.64 -16.60 8.42
N ASN A 302 -36.91 -15.73 7.73
CA ASN A 302 -37.38 -15.12 6.50
C ASN A 302 -37.43 -16.15 5.35
N VAL A 303 -38.61 -16.28 4.72
CA VAL A 303 -38.94 -17.23 3.64
C VAL A 303 -38.03 -17.12 2.40
N LEU A 304 -37.29 -16.01 2.23
CA LEU A 304 -36.32 -15.84 1.14
C LEU A 304 -35.05 -16.67 1.30
N LEU A 305 -34.78 -17.14 2.52
CA LEU A 305 -33.78 -18.16 2.76
C LEU A 305 -34.46 -19.48 2.36
N GLN A 306 -34.33 -19.91 1.11
CA GLN A 306 -34.84 -21.22 0.64
C GLN A 306 -34.20 -22.42 1.40
N HIS A 307 -33.32 -22.14 2.37
CA HIS A 307 -32.49 -23.01 3.19
C HIS A 307 -32.38 -22.39 4.60
N ASP A 308 -31.92 -23.12 5.62
CA ASP A 308 -31.76 -22.66 7.01
C ASP A 308 -30.65 -21.60 7.24
N TRP A 309 -30.39 -20.73 6.27
CA TRP A 309 -29.32 -19.74 6.32
C TRP A 309 -29.63 -18.63 7.32
N ILE A 310 -28.58 -18.03 7.89
CA ILE A 310 -28.68 -17.03 8.95
C ILE A 310 -28.05 -15.72 8.51
N VAL A 311 -28.47 -14.62 9.14
CA VAL A 311 -27.81 -13.32 8.98
C VAL A 311 -26.39 -13.40 9.55
N SER A 312 -25.38 -13.13 8.73
CA SER A 312 -23.99 -13.28 9.11
C SER A 312 -23.42 -11.97 9.65
N GLU A 313 -22.94 -12.01 10.90
CA GLU A 313 -22.20 -10.88 11.50
C GLU A 313 -20.85 -10.59 10.82
N TYR A 314 -20.36 -11.51 10.00
CA TYR A 314 -19.08 -11.38 9.30
C TYR A 314 -19.24 -10.70 7.93
N GLY A 315 -20.44 -10.70 7.37
CA GLY A 315 -20.79 -10.03 6.12
C GLY A 315 -20.53 -8.52 6.12
N GLN A 316 -20.48 -7.96 4.91
CA GLN A 316 -20.50 -6.51 4.75
C GLN A 316 -21.93 -5.99 5.01
N LEU A 317 -22.07 -4.72 5.42
CA LEU A 317 -23.34 -4.00 5.46
C LEU A 317 -23.09 -2.60 4.89
N PHE A 318 -23.70 -2.26 3.74
CA PHE A 318 -23.49 -0.97 3.08
C PHE A 318 -24.64 -0.61 2.14
N PHE A 319 -24.85 0.69 1.93
CA PHE A 319 -25.82 1.21 0.97
C PHE A 319 -25.21 1.36 -0.42
N SER A 320 -26.04 1.25 -1.47
CA SER A 320 -25.68 1.76 -2.79
C SER A 320 -25.43 3.28 -2.72
N LYS A 321 -24.61 3.80 -3.64
CA LYS A 321 -24.28 5.23 -3.70
C LYS A 321 -25.52 6.13 -3.79
N ASN A 322 -26.55 5.71 -4.52
CA ASN A 322 -27.83 6.41 -4.63
C ASN A 322 -28.83 6.12 -3.50
N ALA A 323 -28.42 5.35 -2.49
CA ALA A 323 -29.21 4.97 -1.32
C ALA A 323 -30.53 4.23 -1.62
N LYS A 324 -30.70 3.63 -2.82
CA LYS A 324 -31.87 2.83 -3.19
C LYS A 324 -31.78 1.37 -2.76
N ARG A 325 -30.58 0.89 -2.41
CA ARG A 325 -30.34 -0.51 -2.05
C ARG A 325 -29.46 -0.62 -0.81
N LEU A 326 -29.72 -1.64 -0.02
CA LEU A 326 -28.91 -2.04 1.13
C LEU A 326 -28.37 -3.44 0.90
N PHE A 327 -27.06 -3.62 1.01
CA PHE A 327 -26.40 -4.91 0.85
C PHE A 327 -25.95 -5.44 2.19
N PHE A 328 -26.19 -6.73 2.46
CA PHE A 328 -25.80 -7.42 3.68
C PHE A 328 -25.32 -8.84 3.41
N GLY A 329 -24.80 -9.53 4.43
CA GLY A 329 -24.32 -10.91 4.31
C GLY A 329 -25.21 -11.94 5.01
N VAL A 330 -25.45 -13.06 4.35
CA VAL A 330 -26.07 -14.28 4.93
C VAL A 330 -25.09 -15.44 4.84
N ALA A 331 -25.26 -16.48 5.66
CA ALA A 331 -24.41 -17.66 5.63
C ALA A 331 -25.19 -18.91 6.01
N PRO A 332 -24.79 -20.11 5.56
CA PRO A 332 -25.31 -21.35 6.15
C PRO A 332 -25.00 -21.38 7.67
N PRO A 333 -25.78 -22.11 8.47
CA PRO A 333 -25.47 -22.31 9.89
C PRO A 333 -24.04 -22.82 10.06
N PRO A 334 -23.28 -22.29 11.04
CA PRO A 334 -21.95 -22.79 11.31
C PRO A 334 -22.02 -24.24 11.81
N ILE A 335 -21.02 -25.05 11.46
CA ILE A 335 -20.85 -26.37 12.07
C ILE A 335 -20.42 -26.15 13.52
N LEU A 336 -21.23 -26.64 14.45
CA LEU A 336 -20.99 -26.53 15.89
C LEU A 336 -20.14 -27.70 16.36
N GLN A 337 -19.15 -27.39 17.18
CA GLN A 337 -18.37 -28.41 17.86
C GLN A 337 -19.19 -28.95 19.03
N ASP A 338 -19.18 -30.27 19.23
CA ASP A 338 -19.78 -30.87 20.40
C ASP A 338 -18.99 -30.47 21.65
N THR A 339 -19.58 -29.60 22.46
CA THR A 339 -18.99 -29.10 23.71
C THR A 339 -19.20 -30.03 24.89
N SER A 340 -19.90 -31.16 24.72
CA SER A 340 -20.08 -32.16 25.77
C SER A 340 -18.86 -33.06 25.97
N LEU A 341 -18.02 -33.17 24.94
CA LEU A 341 -16.78 -33.92 24.97
C LEU A 341 -15.64 -33.08 25.57
N LEU A 342 -14.85 -33.68 26.45
CA LEU A 342 -13.56 -33.15 26.90
C LEU A 342 -12.57 -33.06 25.73
N GLU A 343 -11.53 -32.25 25.86
CA GLU A 343 -10.52 -32.08 24.80
C GLU A 343 -9.85 -33.41 24.43
N GLU A 344 -9.61 -34.25 25.44
CA GLU A 344 -9.09 -35.62 25.31
C GLU A 344 -10.08 -36.62 24.67
N GLU A 345 -11.39 -36.32 24.70
CA GLU A 345 -12.45 -37.17 24.10
C GLU A 345 -12.72 -36.80 22.64
N ILE A 346 -12.25 -35.63 22.20
CA ILE A 346 -12.37 -35.19 20.81
C ILE A 346 -11.34 -35.93 19.96
N VAL A 347 -11.81 -36.82 19.10
CA VAL A 347 -10.96 -37.51 18.11
C VAL A 347 -10.41 -36.48 17.11
N ASN A 348 -9.17 -36.04 17.34
CA ASN A 348 -8.50 -35.05 16.51
C ASN A 348 -7.56 -35.72 15.49
N VAL A 349 -8.15 -36.28 14.44
CA VAL A 349 -7.40 -36.89 13.33
C VAL A 349 -7.43 -35.98 12.10
N GLU A 350 -6.27 -35.79 11.46
CA GLU A 350 -6.19 -35.11 10.16
C GLU A 350 -6.51 -36.14 9.06
N VAL A 351 -7.75 -36.12 8.55
CA VAL A 351 -8.17 -36.96 7.40
C VAL A 351 -8.11 -36.13 6.13
N TRP A 352 -7.36 -36.59 5.14
CA TRP A 352 -7.27 -36.00 3.82
C TRP A 352 -6.97 -37.07 2.77
N SER A 353 -7.34 -36.81 1.52
CA SER A 353 -7.10 -37.72 0.38
C SER A 353 -6.21 -37.05 -0.66
N TYR A 354 -5.44 -37.85 -1.41
CA TYR A 354 -4.70 -37.35 -2.58
C TYR A 354 -5.63 -36.86 -3.70
N THR A 355 -6.93 -37.19 -3.64
CA THR A 355 -7.97 -36.71 -4.56
C THR A 355 -8.62 -35.40 -4.13
N ASP A 356 -8.24 -34.83 -2.98
CA ASP A 356 -8.78 -33.55 -2.51
C ASP A 356 -8.40 -32.42 -3.48
N LYS A 357 -9.40 -31.63 -3.90
CA LYS A 357 -9.20 -30.49 -4.82
C LYS A 357 -8.33 -29.38 -4.21
N VAL A 358 -8.28 -29.31 -2.88
CA VAL A 358 -7.52 -28.32 -2.11
C VAL A 358 -6.69 -29.06 -1.09
N LEU A 359 -5.36 -28.86 -1.11
CA LEU A 359 -4.46 -29.46 -0.12
C LEU A 359 -4.90 -29.16 1.31
N HIS A 360 -4.79 -30.14 2.21
CA HIS A 360 -5.16 -30.01 3.62
C HIS A 360 -4.55 -28.76 4.29
N THR A 361 -3.27 -28.49 4.02
CA THR A 361 -2.58 -27.29 4.53
C THR A 361 -3.20 -25.98 4.04
N ARG A 362 -3.77 -25.93 2.82
CA ARG A 362 -4.56 -24.78 2.33
C ARG A 362 -5.92 -24.71 3.01
N GLN A 363 -6.57 -25.85 3.24
CA GLN A 363 -7.85 -25.91 3.95
C GLN A 363 -7.67 -25.31 5.37
N LYS A 364 -6.64 -25.76 6.11
CA LYS A 364 -6.27 -25.25 7.45
C LYS A 364 -6.02 -23.74 7.45
N ASN A 365 -5.29 -23.23 6.46
CA ASN A 365 -5.04 -21.79 6.32
C ASN A 365 -6.28 -20.97 5.95
N ARG A 366 -7.25 -21.57 5.25
CA ARG A 366 -8.50 -20.91 4.87
C ARG A 366 -9.60 -21.08 5.92
N LEU A 367 -9.48 -22.02 6.86
CA LEU A 367 -10.52 -22.40 7.81
C LEU A 367 -11.18 -21.20 8.51
N GLU A 368 -10.39 -20.30 9.08
CA GLU A 368 -10.93 -19.11 9.76
C GLU A 368 -11.64 -18.14 8.83
N LYS A 369 -11.23 -18.08 7.55
CA LYS A 369 -11.93 -17.30 6.53
C LYS A 369 -13.23 -18.00 6.12
N GLU A 370 -13.21 -19.31 5.94
CA GLU A 370 -14.40 -20.10 5.57
C GLU A 370 -15.46 -20.09 6.68
N LYS A 371 -15.07 -20.21 7.95
CA LYS A 371 -15.97 -20.05 9.11
C LYS A 371 -16.64 -18.67 9.18
N LYS A 372 -15.98 -17.64 8.62
CA LYS A 372 -16.47 -16.25 8.60
C LYS A 372 -17.06 -15.88 7.23
N ARG A 373 -17.23 -16.85 6.33
CA ARG A 373 -17.76 -16.58 4.99
C ARG A 373 -19.21 -16.15 5.10
N ALA A 374 -19.53 -15.11 4.34
CA ALA A 374 -20.87 -14.60 4.17
C ALA A 374 -21.08 -14.31 2.69
N TYR A 375 -22.30 -14.52 2.24
CA TYR A 375 -22.72 -14.39 0.87
C TYR A 375 -23.62 -13.16 0.74
N LEU A 376 -23.41 -12.40 -0.34
CA LEU A 376 -24.05 -11.11 -0.51
C LEU A 376 -25.55 -11.26 -0.79
N THR A 377 -26.36 -10.48 -0.09
CA THR A 377 -27.80 -10.33 -0.29
C THR A 377 -28.12 -8.85 -0.42
N VAL A 378 -29.09 -8.52 -1.26
CA VAL A 378 -29.57 -7.14 -1.45
C VAL A 378 -31.00 -6.99 -0.96
N TYR A 379 -31.27 -5.86 -0.33
CA TYR A 379 -32.59 -5.32 -0.07
C TYR A 379 -32.81 -4.13 -1.02
N ASP A 380 -33.71 -4.29 -1.99
CA ASP A 380 -34.20 -3.18 -2.83
C ASP A 380 -35.25 -2.42 -2.03
N ILE A 381 -34.85 -1.25 -1.52
CA ILE A 381 -35.65 -0.43 -0.61
C ILE A 381 -36.88 0.12 -1.35
N SER A 382 -36.74 0.41 -2.64
CA SER A 382 -37.82 0.98 -3.45
C SER A 382 -38.93 -0.02 -3.76
N LYS A 383 -38.58 -1.30 -3.90
CA LYS A 383 -39.51 -2.39 -4.19
C LYS A 383 -39.90 -3.21 -2.96
N ASN A 384 -39.32 -2.90 -1.80
CA ASN A 384 -39.43 -3.67 -0.56
C ASN A 384 -39.19 -5.18 -0.78
N ARG A 385 -38.13 -5.53 -1.52
CA ARG A 385 -37.85 -6.92 -1.93
C ARG A 385 -36.41 -7.28 -1.59
N PHE A 386 -36.20 -8.49 -1.07
CA PHE A 386 -34.85 -9.05 -0.93
C PHE A 386 -34.53 -10.04 -2.04
N GLN A 387 -33.24 -10.14 -2.35
CA GLN A 387 -32.70 -11.11 -3.28
C GLN A 387 -31.32 -11.55 -2.78
N GLN A 388 -31.16 -12.85 -2.56
CA GLN A 388 -29.85 -13.44 -2.34
C GLN A 388 -29.07 -13.42 -3.65
N LEU A 389 -27.85 -12.87 -3.62
CA LEU A 389 -27.00 -12.77 -4.79
C LEU A 389 -25.94 -13.87 -4.76
N GLY A 390 -25.19 -13.99 -3.67
CA GLY A 390 -24.19 -15.05 -3.50
C GLY A 390 -24.76 -16.34 -2.92
N ASP A 391 -24.21 -17.48 -3.31
CA ASP A 391 -24.56 -18.80 -2.78
C ASP A 391 -23.35 -19.76 -2.81
N LEU A 392 -23.55 -21.04 -2.53
CA LEU A 392 -22.48 -22.06 -2.51
C LEU A 392 -21.87 -22.32 -3.91
N MET A 393 -22.55 -21.95 -4.99
CA MET A 393 -22.01 -22.01 -6.35
C MET A 393 -21.23 -20.73 -6.67
N VAL A 394 -21.86 -19.57 -6.51
CA VAL A 394 -21.30 -18.26 -6.83
C VAL A 394 -20.98 -17.52 -5.53
N GLU A 395 -19.81 -17.83 -4.97
CA GLU A 395 -19.43 -17.32 -3.65
C GLU A 395 -19.01 -15.84 -3.66
N ASP A 396 -18.32 -15.41 -4.74
CA ASP A 396 -17.79 -14.07 -4.87
C ASP A 396 -18.67 -13.24 -5.81
N VAL A 397 -19.33 -12.23 -5.26
CA VAL A 397 -20.22 -11.31 -6.00
C VAL A 397 -19.69 -9.88 -5.93
N ARG A 398 -19.70 -9.18 -7.07
CA ARG A 398 -19.31 -7.78 -7.20
C ARG A 398 -20.46 -6.96 -7.76
N THR A 399 -20.77 -5.87 -7.09
CA THR A 399 -21.78 -4.90 -7.54
C THR A 399 -21.21 -3.93 -8.57
N GLY A 400 -22.01 -3.56 -9.57
CA GLY A 400 -21.67 -2.50 -10.54
C GLY A 400 -22.07 -1.11 -10.05
N ASP A 401 -21.42 -0.08 -10.61
CA ASP A 401 -21.78 1.34 -10.41
C ASP A 401 -21.97 1.74 -8.93
N GLU A 402 -21.02 1.37 -8.06
CA GLU A 402 -21.09 1.65 -6.61
C GLU A 402 -22.39 1.13 -5.95
N GLY A 403 -22.90 0.00 -6.44
CA GLY A 403 -24.14 -0.62 -5.96
C GLY A 403 -25.41 -0.12 -6.66
N ASN A 404 -25.31 0.85 -7.59
CA ASN A 404 -26.46 1.42 -8.30
C ASN A 404 -26.89 0.60 -9.52
N ALA A 405 -25.97 -0.13 -10.16
CA ALA A 405 -26.30 -0.91 -11.36
C ALA A 405 -27.23 -2.08 -11.04
N ASP A 406 -28.17 -2.39 -11.92
CA ASP A 406 -29.01 -3.59 -11.79
C ASP A 406 -28.23 -4.89 -12.09
N ILE A 407 -26.97 -4.80 -12.50
CA ILE A 407 -26.14 -5.95 -12.85
C ILE A 407 -25.11 -6.20 -11.76
N VAL A 408 -24.97 -7.47 -11.39
CA VAL A 408 -23.90 -7.97 -10.54
C VAL A 408 -23.08 -9.04 -11.27
N LEU A 409 -21.78 -9.06 -10.97
CA LEU A 409 -20.82 -10.01 -11.53
C LEU A 409 -20.47 -11.05 -10.46
N GLY A 410 -20.65 -12.32 -10.80
CA GLY A 410 -20.26 -13.47 -10.00
C GLY A 410 -19.12 -14.25 -10.66
N TYR A 411 -18.31 -14.93 -9.87
CA TYR A 411 -17.39 -15.93 -10.41
C TYR A 411 -17.18 -17.12 -9.48
N ASP A 412 -16.93 -18.28 -10.07
CA ASP A 412 -16.62 -19.53 -9.36
C ASP A 412 -15.24 -20.07 -9.77
N GLN A 413 -14.45 -20.48 -8.79
CA GLN A 413 -13.11 -21.05 -8.97
C GLN A 413 -13.03 -22.52 -8.56
N LYS A 414 -14.05 -23.06 -7.88
CA LYS A 414 -14.08 -24.42 -7.33
C LYS A 414 -13.78 -25.51 -8.36
N PRO A 415 -14.25 -25.42 -9.62
CA PRO A 415 -13.94 -26.43 -10.62
C PRO A 415 -12.44 -26.56 -10.91
N TYR A 416 -11.65 -25.52 -10.60
CA TYR A 416 -10.25 -25.39 -11.01
C TYR A 416 -9.26 -25.33 -9.84
N GLU A 417 -9.71 -25.54 -8.60
CA GLU A 417 -8.83 -25.40 -7.43
C GLU A 417 -7.62 -26.33 -7.47
N ILE A 418 -7.78 -27.52 -8.07
CA ILE A 418 -6.69 -28.47 -8.19
C ILE A 418 -5.54 -27.92 -9.05
N THR A 419 -5.84 -27.24 -10.16
CA THR A 419 -4.82 -26.75 -11.11
C THR A 419 -3.94 -25.66 -10.52
N THR A 420 -4.48 -24.90 -9.55
CA THR A 420 -3.70 -23.87 -8.85
C THR A 420 -2.49 -24.41 -8.10
N SER A 421 -2.41 -25.72 -7.86
CA SER A 421 -1.28 -26.37 -7.20
C SER A 421 -0.01 -26.41 -8.08
N TRP A 422 -0.15 -26.50 -9.40
CA TRP A 422 0.97 -26.56 -10.35
C TRP A 422 1.02 -25.38 -11.33
N GLU A 423 -0.12 -24.78 -11.72
CA GLU A 423 -0.14 -23.63 -12.63
C GLU A 423 0.08 -22.28 -11.92
N GLY A 424 -0.10 -22.24 -10.60
CA GLY A 424 -0.05 -21.02 -9.81
C GLY A 424 -1.20 -20.05 -10.12
N GLY A 425 -0.88 -18.77 -10.31
CA GLY A 425 -1.86 -17.70 -10.57
C GLY A 425 -1.71 -17.06 -11.96
N PRO A 426 -2.76 -16.43 -12.50
CA PRO A 426 -4.10 -16.32 -11.93
C PRO A 426 -4.86 -17.63 -12.14
N SER A 427 -5.73 -17.97 -11.19
CA SER A 427 -6.50 -19.21 -11.25
C SER A 427 -7.65 -19.09 -12.27
N HIS A 428 -8.03 -20.24 -12.81
CA HIS A 428 -9.17 -20.35 -13.71
C HIS A 428 -10.49 -20.08 -12.98
N LYS A 429 -11.48 -19.54 -13.72
CA LYS A 429 -12.81 -19.21 -13.18
C LYS A 429 -13.91 -19.31 -14.23
N ASP A 430 -15.10 -19.66 -13.77
CA ASP A 430 -16.35 -19.44 -14.51
C ASP A 430 -16.94 -18.09 -14.13
N LEU A 431 -17.48 -17.38 -15.12
CA LEU A 431 -18.06 -16.04 -14.96
C LEU A 431 -19.57 -16.06 -15.11
N TYR A 432 -20.23 -15.36 -14.22
CA TYR A 432 -21.68 -15.26 -14.18
C TYR A 432 -22.12 -13.80 -14.07
N ILE A 433 -23.28 -13.50 -14.63
CA ILE A 433 -23.99 -12.24 -14.36
C ILE A 433 -25.37 -12.57 -13.80
N ASN A 434 -25.86 -11.68 -12.96
CA ASN A 434 -27.24 -11.72 -12.49
C ASN A 434 -27.80 -10.30 -12.54
N LYS A 435 -29.05 -10.18 -12.97
CA LYS A 435 -29.78 -8.93 -13.00
C LYS A 435 -30.76 -8.88 -11.82
N LEU A 436 -30.69 -7.80 -11.06
CA LEU A 436 -31.51 -7.60 -9.87
C LEU A 436 -33.00 -7.65 -10.23
N GLY A 437 -33.75 -8.45 -9.47
CA GLY A 437 -35.16 -8.72 -9.67
C GLY A 437 -35.47 -9.93 -10.56
N GLU A 438 -34.50 -10.41 -11.35
CA GLU A 438 -34.59 -11.64 -12.14
C GLU A 438 -34.03 -12.83 -11.34
N ASN A 439 -34.51 -14.04 -11.63
CA ASN A 439 -34.09 -15.25 -10.93
C ASN A 439 -32.98 -15.96 -11.72
N GLY A 440 -31.88 -16.27 -11.03
CA GLY A 440 -30.83 -17.15 -11.53
C GLY A 440 -29.58 -16.47 -12.08
N TRP A 441 -28.46 -17.15 -11.94
CA TRP A 441 -27.18 -16.77 -12.51
C TRP A 441 -27.08 -17.19 -13.97
N GLN A 442 -26.72 -16.25 -14.85
CA GLN A 442 -26.43 -16.53 -16.26
C GLN A 442 -24.93 -16.65 -16.43
N ILE A 443 -24.48 -17.79 -16.95
CA ILE A 443 -23.08 -17.97 -17.27
C ILE A 443 -22.70 -17.19 -18.54
N ILE A 444 -21.60 -16.43 -18.49
CA ILE A 444 -21.12 -15.65 -19.63
C ILE A 444 -19.82 -16.20 -20.21
N ALA A 445 -18.98 -16.84 -19.39
CA ALA A 445 -17.74 -17.46 -19.84
C ALA A 445 -17.34 -18.61 -18.90
N ARG A 446 -16.72 -19.66 -19.46
CA ARG A 446 -16.14 -20.77 -18.68
C ARG A 446 -14.63 -20.76 -18.76
N ASN A 447 -13.98 -21.26 -17.72
CA ASN A 447 -12.56 -21.56 -17.70
C ASN A 447 -11.66 -20.37 -18.09
N ILE A 448 -12.06 -19.13 -17.77
CA ILE A 448 -11.25 -17.97 -18.10
C ILE A 448 -10.04 -17.91 -17.17
N ARG A 449 -8.90 -17.41 -17.66
CA ARG A 449 -7.68 -17.24 -16.85
C ARG A 449 -7.31 -15.76 -16.72
N GLY A 450 -8.02 -15.08 -15.82
CA GLY A 450 -7.88 -13.65 -15.55
C GLY A 450 -8.67 -13.19 -14.31
N THR A 451 -8.63 -11.90 -14.01
CA THR A 451 -9.48 -11.30 -12.97
C THR A 451 -10.54 -10.41 -13.61
N PRO A 452 -11.83 -10.78 -13.56
CA PRO A 452 -12.90 -10.02 -14.19
C PRO A 452 -13.33 -8.83 -13.34
N HIS A 453 -13.74 -7.74 -13.99
CA HIS A 453 -14.24 -6.53 -13.37
C HIS A 453 -15.41 -5.96 -14.18
N LEU A 454 -16.28 -5.17 -13.53
CA LEU A 454 -17.32 -4.38 -14.20
C LEU A 454 -16.74 -3.00 -14.58
N SER A 455 -17.15 -2.47 -15.74
CA SER A 455 -16.94 -1.07 -16.11
C SER A 455 -17.69 -0.13 -15.15
N PRO A 456 -17.33 1.16 -15.05
CA PRO A 456 -17.97 2.11 -14.15
C PRO A 456 -19.51 2.05 -14.19
N HIS A 457 -20.13 2.15 -15.36
CA HIS A 457 -21.58 2.08 -15.49
C HIS A 457 -22.13 0.67 -15.66
N ALA A 458 -21.29 -0.35 -15.43
CA ALA A 458 -21.64 -1.76 -15.55
C ALA A 458 -22.27 -2.11 -16.90
N LYS A 459 -21.84 -1.48 -17.99
CA LYS A 459 -22.21 -1.87 -19.37
C LYS A 459 -21.38 -3.05 -19.87
N TYR A 460 -20.17 -3.23 -19.31
CA TYR A 460 -19.23 -4.27 -19.71
C TYR A 460 -18.65 -5.03 -18.51
N VAL A 461 -18.44 -6.34 -18.69
CA VAL A 461 -17.46 -7.10 -17.90
C VAL A 461 -16.16 -7.12 -18.70
N TYR A 462 -14.99 -6.95 -18.06
CA TYR A 462 -13.70 -7.00 -18.75
C TYR A 462 -12.65 -7.76 -17.94
N TRP A 463 -11.70 -8.37 -18.64
CA TRP A 463 -10.55 -9.06 -18.05
C TRP A 463 -9.39 -9.11 -19.03
N TYR A 464 -8.18 -9.29 -18.49
CA TYR A 464 -7.03 -9.70 -19.28
C TYR A 464 -6.88 -11.22 -19.19
N SER A 465 -6.88 -11.90 -20.33
CA SER A 465 -6.59 -13.32 -20.45
C SER A 465 -5.09 -13.53 -20.58
N THR A 466 -4.49 -14.17 -19.58
CA THR A 466 -3.04 -14.45 -19.59
C THR A 466 -2.61 -15.39 -20.72
N PRO A 467 -3.33 -16.50 -21.03
CA PRO A 467 -2.95 -17.39 -22.14
C PRO A 467 -3.02 -16.72 -23.51
N ASP A 468 -4.06 -15.91 -23.74
CA ASP A 468 -4.27 -15.22 -25.02
C ASP A 468 -3.41 -13.95 -25.14
N THR A 469 -2.78 -13.50 -24.05
CA THR A 469 -2.05 -12.23 -23.95
C THR A 469 -2.89 -11.03 -24.40
N ALA A 470 -4.19 -11.08 -24.15
CA ALA A 470 -5.17 -10.14 -24.69
C ALA A 470 -6.24 -9.76 -23.65
N TRP A 471 -6.76 -8.55 -23.79
CA TRP A 471 -7.92 -8.05 -23.09
C TRP A 471 -9.20 -8.45 -23.81
N PHE A 472 -10.18 -8.81 -23.00
CA PHE A 472 -11.52 -9.17 -23.42
C PHE A 472 -12.53 -8.33 -22.68
N THR A 473 -13.63 -8.09 -23.36
CA THR A 473 -14.84 -7.48 -22.81
C THR A 473 -16.02 -8.40 -23.10
N TYR A 474 -17.05 -8.31 -22.28
CA TYR A 474 -18.36 -8.87 -22.50
C TYR A 474 -19.36 -7.72 -22.41
N SER A 475 -20.05 -7.45 -23.53
CA SER A 475 -21.14 -6.48 -23.58
C SER A 475 -22.38 -7.07 -22.90
N ILE A 476 -22.88 -6.41 -21.86
CA ILE A 476 -24.06 -6.88 -21.13
C ILE A 476 -25.33 -6.71 -21.97
N GLU A 477 -25.42 -5.61 -22.71
CA GLU A 477 -26.54 -5.33 -23.63
C GLU A 477 -26.56 -6.32 -24.79
N ASN A 478 -25.42 -6.47 -25.49
CA ASN A 478 -25.33 -7.29 -26.70
C ASN A 478 -25.02 -8.77 -26.42
N ARG A 479 -24.79 -9.13 -25.15
CA ARG A 479 -24.46 -10.48 -24.68
C ARG A 479 -23.32 -11.15 -25.46
N LYS A 480 -22.28 -10.38 -25.75
CA LYS A 480 -21.19 -10.78 -26.64
C LYS A 480 -19.83 -10.59 -25.99
N ILE A 481 -19.01 -11.64 -26.02
CA ILE A 481 -17.57 -11.54 -25.71
C ILE A 481 -16.84 -11.01 -26.93
N THR A 482 -15.97 -10.02 -26.72
CA THR A 482 -15.10 -9.44 -27.74
C THR A 482 -13.66 -9.43 -27.24
N GLN A 483 -12.74 -9.94 -28.05
CA GLN A 483 -11.31 -9.70 -27.85
C GLN A 483 -10.98 -8.28 -28.34
N VAL A 484 -10.59 -7.39 -27.42
CA VAL A 484 -10.42 -5.96 -27.72
C VAL A 484 -8.97 -5.55 -27.96
N THR A 485 -8.01 -6.45 -27.70
CA THR A 485 -6.59 -6.26 -28.04
C THR A 485 -6.01 -7.51 -28.66
N ASN A 486 -5.00 -7.35 -29.53
CA ASN A 486 -4.22 -8.48 -30.04
C ASN A 486 -2.77 -8.05 -30.31
N ASN A 487 -1.90 -9.06 -30.49
CA ASN A 487 -0.46 -8.86 -30.67
C ASN A 487 -0.07 -8.27 -32.04
N LYS A 488 -1.01 -8.14 -32.99
CA LYS A 488 -0.79 -7.44 -34.27
C LYS A 488 -0.85 -5.91 -34.09
N ILE A 489 -1.67 -5.44 -33.15
CA ILE A 489 -1.79 -4.00 -32.82
C ILE A 489 -0.60 -3.53 -31.99
N SER A 490 -0.39 -4.19 -30.83
CA SER A 490 0.72 -3.92 -29.91
C SER A 490 0.86 -5.08 -28.92
N LYS A 491 1.92 -5.03 -28.12
CA LYS A 491 2.19 -6.01 -27.05
C LYS A 491 1.65 -5.47 -25.73
N PHE A 492 0.43 -5.88 -25.39
CA PHE A 492 -0.27 -5.48 -24.16
C PHE A 492 0.14 -6.30 -22.93
N TYR A 493 1.26 -6.99 -23.02
CA TYR A 493 1.83 -7.89 -22.02
C TYR A 493 3.29 -7.56 -21.72
N ASP A 494 3.79 -8.01 -20.57
CA ASP A 494 5.16 -7.81 -20.11
C ASP A 494 6.17 -8.43 -21.10
N GLU A 495 6.76 -7.56 -21.92
CA GLU A 495 7.74 -7.90 -22.95
C GLU A 495 9.08 -8.32 -22.34
N LEU A 496 9.27 -8.09 -21.04
CA LEU A 496 10.47 -8.47 -20.31
C LEU A 496 10.32 -9.79 -19.56
N ASN A 497 9.16 -10.44 -19.65
CA ASN A 497 8.90 -11.71 -18.97
C ASN A 497 9.85 -12.81 -19.47
N ASP A 498 10.79 -13.17 -18.61
CA ASP A 498 11.77 -14.25 -18.80
C ASP A 498 11.44 -15.48 -17.94
N ARG A 499 10.16 -15.62 -17.59
CA ARG A 499 9.64 -16.73 -16.79
C ARG A 499 8.85 -17.67 -17.70
N PRO A 500 8.93 -18.99 -17.49
CA PRO A 500 8.14 -19.99 -18.22
C PRO A 500 6.66 -20.01 -17.77
N MET A 501 6.03 -18.84 -17.78
CA MET A 501 4.62 -18.61 -17.53
C MET A 501 4.09 -17.58 -18.52
N HIS A 502 2.77 -17.53 -18.69
CA HIS A 502 2.14 -16.47 -19.48
C HIS A 502 2.44 -15.08 -18.89
N PRO A 503 2.75 -14.08 -19.73
CA PRO A 503 3.10 -12.75 -19.27
C PRO A 503 1.87 -11.97 -18.74
N TRP A 504 2.11 -11.17 -17.71
CA TRP A 504 1.12 -10.24 -17.15
C TRP A 504 0.93 -9.03 -18.05
N ASN A 505 -0.19 -8.31 -17.91
CA ASN A 505 -0.42 -7.03 -18.59
C ASN A 505 0.25 -5.85 -17.88
N TYR A 506 0.35 -4.70 -18.55
CA TYR A 506 0.83 -3.44 -17.96
C TYR A 506 -0.24 -2.63 -17.23
N SER A 507 -1.40 -3.24 -16.93
CA SER A 507 -2.61 -2.62 -16.41
C SER A 507 -3.29 -1.67 -17.40
N MET A 508 -4.17 -0.81 -16.90
CA MET A 508 -4.98 0.13 -17.67
C MET A 508 -5.05 1.49 -16.95
N ALA A 509 -5.37 2.55 -17.67
CA ALA A 509 -5.60 3.87 -17.09
C ALA A 509 -7.00 3.97 -16.47
N GLY A 510 -8.01 3.42 -17.13
CA GLY A 510 -9.41 3.49 -16.70
C GLY A 510 -10.36 3.48 -17.88
N TRP A 511 -11.62 3.84 -17.63
CA TRP A 511 -12.67 3.97 -18.63
C TRP A 511 -12.93 5.44 -18.92
N THR A 512 -13.34 5.76 -20.15
CA THR A 512 -13.82 7.10 -20.49
C THR A 512 -15.28 7.26 -20.09
N THR A 513 -15.79 8.48 -20.17
CA THR A 513 -17.19 8.83 -19.89
C THR A 513 -18.18 7.87 -20.55
N ASP A 514 -19.21 7.47 -19.80
CA ASP A 514 -20.31 6.58 -20.20
C ASP A 514 -19.87 5.16 -20.61
N ASP A 515 -18.70 4.70 -20.13
CA ASP A 515 -18.04 3.48 -20.58
C ASP A 515 -17.74 3.44 -22.10
N ALA A 516 -17.64 4.60 -22.78
CA ALA A 516 -17.52 4.66 -24.23
C ALA A 516 -16.22 4.04 -24.79
N ALA A 517 -15.14 4.04 -24.01
CA ALA A 517 -13.87 3.43 -24.35
C ALA A 517 -13.12 2.99 -23.09
N ILE A 518 -12.29 1.95 -23.24
CA ILE A 518 -11.32 1.53 -22.23
C ILE A 518 -9.92 2.03 -22.62
N LEU A 519 -9.16 2.55 -21.66
CA LEU A 519 -7.80 3.04 -21.86
C LEU A 519 -6.79 2.03 -21.32
N ILE A 520 -6.16 1.25 -22.20
CA ILE A 520 -5.25 0.14 -21.83
C ILE A 520 -3.80 0.55 -22.05
N TYR A 521 -2.90 0.09 -21.19
CA TYR A 521 -1.46 0.29 -21.38
C TYR A 521 -0.83 -0.84 -22.19
N ASP A 522 0.01 -0.47 -23.15
CA ASP A 522 1.14 -1.33 -23.50
C ASP A 522 2.38 -0.95 -22.65
N ARG A 523 3.56 -1.46 -23.00
CA ARG A 523 4.79 -1.14 -22.25
C ARG A 523 5.01 0.36 -22.10
N TYR A 524 4.79 1.12 -23.17
CA TYR A 524 5.12 2.53 -23.29
C TYR A 524 3.88 3.43 -23.33
N ASP A 525 2.84 2.99 -24.00
CA ASP A 525 1.76 3.83 -24.50
C ASP A 525 0.40 3.58 -23.86
N ILE A 526 -0.44 4.63 -23.90
CA ILE A 526 -1.86 4.60 -23.57
C ILE A 526 -2.64 4.41 -24.86
N TRP A 527 -3.51 3.40 -24.90
CA TRP A 527 -4.35 3.06 -26.05
C TRP A 527 -5.82 3.28 -25.72
N LYS A 528 -6.55 3.99 -26.57
CA LYS A 528 -8.02 4.10 -26.51
C LYS A 528 -8.63 2.98 -27.33
N ILE A 529 -9.44 2.15 -26.70
CA ILE A 529 -10.03 0.96 -27.32
C ILE A 529 -11.54 0.98 -27.13
N ASP A 530 -12.26 0.73 -28.22
CA ASP A 530 -13.70 0.51 -28.21
C ASP A 530 -14.00 -0.84 -27.55
N PRO A 531 -14.88 -0.90 -26.53
CA PRO A 531 -15.14 -2.11 -25.77
C PRO A 531 -15.87 -3.19 -26.57
N GLU A 532 -16.36 -2.89 -27.77
CA GLU A 532 -16.96 -3.88 -28.68
C GLU A 532 -16.17 -4.03 -29.99
N TYR A 533 -14.99 -3.42 -30.06
CA TYR A 533 -14.11 -3.43 -31.23
C TYR A 533 -14.84 -2.93 -32.51
N LYS A 534 -15.75 -1.96 -32.37
CA LYS A 534 -16.44 -1.34 -33.53
C LYS A 534 -15.54 -0.38 -34.31
N SER A 535 -14.45 0.06 -33.68
CA SER A 535 -13.45 0.93 -34.29
C SER A 535 -12.04 0.47 -33.91
N GLU A 536 -11.09 0.74 -34.80
CA GLU A 536 -9.69 0.36 -34.59
C GLU A 536 -9.08 1.03 -33.35
N PRO A 537 -8.31 0.31 -32.53
CA PRO A 537 -7.58 0.86 -31.40
C PRO A 537 -6.72 2.07 -31.76
N VAL A 538 -6.84 3.14 -30.96
CA VAL A 538 -6.11 4.39 -31.19
C VAL A 538 -4.99 4.53 -30.17
N ARG A 539 -3.74 4.49 -30.63
CA ARG A 539 -2.56 4.83 -29.82
C ARG A 539 -2.61 6.32 -29.47
N LEU A 540 -2.86 6.64 -28.20
CA LEU A 540 -2.96 8.03 -27.76
C LEU A 540 -1.58 8.65 -27.64
N THR A 541 -0.63 8.01 -26.95
CA THR A 541 0.72 8.54 -26.71
C THR A 541 1.76 8.08 -27.75
N LYS A 542 2.96 8.66 -27.72
CA LYS A 542 4.10 8.29 -28.59
C LYS A 542 5.33 7.91 -27.75
N GLY A 543 5.22 6.81 -27.04
CA GLY A 543 6.20 6.31 -26.09
C GLY A 543 7.09 5.20 -26.65
N ARG A 544 6.59 4.39 -27.58
CA ARG A 544 7.34 3.30 -28.24
C ARG A 544 8.33 3.79 -29.31
N GLU A 545 8.76 5.05 -29.26
CA GLU A 545 9.66 5.64 -30.25
C GLU A 545 11.12 5.22 -29.94
N ALA A 546 11.85 4.75 -30.95
CA ALA A 546 13.15 4.11 -30.78
C ALA A 546 14.22 5.04 -30.17
N ASP A 547 14.21 6.31 -30.55
CA ASP A 547 15.22 7.28 -30.11
C ASP A 547 15.06 7.66 -28.63
N SER A 548 13.82 7.63 -28.12
CA SER A 548 13.45 8.07 -26.78
C SER A 548 12.30 7.22 -26.20
N PRO A 549 12.53 5.93 -25.91
CA PRO A 549 11.49 5.03 -25.43
C PRO A 549 10.98 5.48 -24.05
N THR A 550 9.71 5.90 -23.99
CA THR A 550 9.13 6.59 -22.84
C THR A 550 7.83 5.95 -22.41
N VAL A 551 7.76 5.54 -21.15
CA VAL A 551 6.59 4.96 -20.50
C VAL A 551 5.69 6.08 -19.98
N PHE A 552 4.49 6.22 -20.55
CA PHE A 552 3.46 7.16 -20.07
C PHE A 552 2.42 6.44 -19.22
N ARG A 553 2.10 7.00 -18.05
CA ARG A 553 1.04 6.51 -17.16
C ARG A 553 0.16 7.67 -16.71
N TYR A 554 -1.15 7.48 -16.83
CA TYR A 554 -2.14 8.41 -16.30
C TYR A 554 -2.02 8.49 -14.77
N VAL A 555 -2.11 9.70 -14.23
CA VAL A 555 -2.06 9.96 -12.81
C VAL A 555 -3.41 10.52 -12.39
N LYS A 556 -4.22 9.66 -11.78
CA LYS A 556 -5.50 10.01 -11.17
C LYS A 556 -5.26 10.92 -9.95
N LEU A 557 -5.57 12.21 -10.09
CA LEU A 557 -5.37 13.24 -9.06
C LEU A 557 -6.57 13.39 -8.12
N ASP A 558 -7.77 13.18 -8.64
CA ASP A 558 -9.00 13.12 -7.85
C ASP A 558 -9.31 11.67 -7.49
N LYS A 559 -9.52 11.38 -6.20
CA LYS A 559 -9.83 10.02 -5.74
C LYS A 559 -11.24 9.60 -6.12
N GLU A 560 -12.18 10.56 -6.21
CA GLU A 560 -13.58 10.32 -6.58
C GLU A 560 -13.79 10.23 -8.10
N GLU A 561 -12.77 10.56 -8.93
CA GLU A 561 -12.85 10.41 -10.39
C GLU A 561 -13.12 8.95 -10.79
N ARG A 562 -14.23 8.71 -11.50
CA ARG A 562 -14.60 7.38 -11.97
C ARG A 562 -14.27 7.13 -13.44
N GLU A 563 -14.15 8.20 -14.19
CA GLU A 563 -14.05 8.19 -15.64
C GLU A 563 -13.03 9.23 -16.11
N ILE A 564 -12.44 8.99 -17.27
CA ILE A 564 -11.41 9.85 -17.85
C ILE A 564 -12.02 10.65 -19.00
N ASP A 565 -12.12 11.96 -18.80
CA ASP A 565 -12.60 12.90 -19.82
C ASP A 565 -11.46 13.23 -20.83
N LEU A 566 -11.53 12.61 -22.00
CA LEU A 566 -10.55 12.81 -23.08
C LEU A 566 -10.61 14.19 -23.74
N LYS A 567 -11.58 15.04 -23.40
CA LYS A 567 -11.62 16.45 -23.86
C LYS A 567 -10.66 17.34 -23.06
N LYS A 568 -10.13 16.85 -21.93
CA LYS A 568 -9.20 17.57 -21.06
C LYS A 568 -7.78 17.05 -21.21
N ASP A 569 -6.82 17.91 -20.88
CA ASP A 569 -5.43 17.47 -20.72
C ASP A 569 -5.32 16.45 -19.58
N LEU A 570 -4.69 15.31 -19.87
CA LEU A 570 -4.41 14.27 -18.89
C LEU A 570 -3.10 14.56 -18.18
N PHE A 571 -3.11 14.51 -16.85
CA PHE A 571 -1.87 14.56 -16.06
C PHE A 571 -1.18 13.19 -16.11
N VAL A 572 0.05 13.15 -16.61
CA VAL A 572 0.80 11.90 -16.83
C VAL A 572 2.16 11.91 -16.14
N HIS A 573 2.54 10.76 -15.62
CA HIS A 573 3.91 10.45 -15.25
C HIS A 573 4.61 9.82 -16.47
N PHE A 574 5.82 10.27 -16.77
CA PHE A 574 6.64 9.68 -17.85
C PHE A 574 7.94 9.10 -17.29
N PHE A 575 8.44 8.01 -17.88
CA PHE A 575 9.75 7.41 -17.55
C PHE A 575 10.45 6.93 -18.83
N ASN A 576 11.60 7.50 -19.16
CA ASN A 576 12.39 7.10 -20.31
C ASN A 576 13.27 5.89 -19.94
N THR A 577 13.09 4.76 -20.64
CA THR A 577 13.75 3.50 -20.28
C THR A 577 15.23 3.44 -20.68
N LYS A 578 15.70 4.37 -21.53
CA LYS A 578 17.08 4.45 -22.02
C LYS A 578 17.95 5.31 -21.10
N ASN A 579 17.55 6.55 -20.84
CA ASN A 579 18.32 7.47 -19.98
C ASN A 579 17.85 7.52 -18.52
N LYS A 580 16.79 6.77 -18.18
CA LYS A 580 16.19 6.64 -16.84
C LYS A 580 15.56 7.92 -16.28
N GLN A 581 15.43 8.98 -17.09
CA GLN A 581 14.77 10.22 -16.67
C GLN A 581 13.26 10.03 -16.51
N GLU A 582 12.70 10.56 -15.42
CA GLU A 582 11.25 10.63 -15.22
C GLU A 582 10.78 12.01 -14.75
N GLY A 583 9.46 12.18 -14.71
CA GLY A 583 8.81 13.39 -14.26
C GLY A 583 7.32 13.41 -14.57
N TYR A 584 6.76 14.62 -14.59
CA TYR A 584 5.34 14.85 -14.90
C TYR A 584 5.18 15.70 -16.15
N GLY A 585 4.07 15.49 -16.84
CA GLY A 585 3.62 16.37 -17.90
C GLY A 585 2.13 16.30 -18.12
N LYS A 586 1.67 17.08 -19.10
CA LYS A 586 0.31 17.03 -19.63
C LYS A 586 0.31 16.35 -20.98
N TRP A 587 -0.65 15.48 -21.19
CA TRP A 587 -0.93 14.89 -22.48
C TRP A 587 -2.28 15.39 -22.97
N ASN A 588 -2.34 15.99 -24.16
CA ASN A 588 -3.59 16.36 -24.79
C ASN A 588 -4.07 15.22 -25.71
N PRO A 589 -5.19 14.54 -25.40
CA PRO A 589 -5.65 13.40 -26.20
C PRO A 589 -6.10 13.77 -27.62
N THR A 590 -6.59 15.00 -27.83
CA THR A 590 -7.09 15.50 -29.11
C THR A 590 -5.96 15.83 -30.07
N THR A 591 -5.01 16.66 -29.65
CA THR A 591 -3.86 17.07 -30.47
C THR A 591 -2.74 16.05 -30.47
N ARG A 592 -2.79 15.08 -29.55
CA ARG A 592 -1.76 14.06 -29.31
C ARG A 592 -0.38 14.68 -29.04
N GLN A 593 -0.38 15.77 -28.27
CA GLN A 593 0.83 16.49 -27.88
C GLN A 593 1.15 16.27 -26.40
N PHE A 594 2.44 16.01 -26.12
CA PHE A 594 3.00 15.97 -24.78
C PHE A 594 3.64 17.31 -24.43
N LYS A 595 3.26 17.87 -23.28
CA LYS A 595 3.94 19.01 -22.67
C LYS A 595 4.59 18.58 -21.37
N LYS A 596 5.92 18.44 -21.38
CA LYS A 596 6.72 18.22 -20.17
C LYS A 596 6.55 19.40 -19.22
N MET A 597 6.23 19.12 -17.95
CA MET A 597 6.11 20.14 -16.90
C MET A 597 7.34 20.15 -16.00
N THR A 598 7.83 18.97 -15.63
CA THR A 598 9.07 18.79 -14.87
C THR A 598 9.68 17.42 -15.19
N GLY A 599 10.98 17.26 -14.99
CA GLY A 599 11.64 15.96 -15.06
C GLY A 599 13.15 16.07 -15.27
N GLY A 600 13.86 14.96 -15.13
CA GLY A 600 15.31 14.88 -15.26
C GLY A 600 15.85 13.65 -14.54
N ASP A 601 17.10 13.70 -14.09
CA ASP A 601 17.82 12.59 -13.43
C ASP A 601 17.40 12.41 -11.95
N TYR A 602 16.09 12.32 -11.75
CA TYR A 602 15.44 12.19 -10.45
C TYR A 602 14.24 11.25 -10.59
N ALA A 603 13.97 10.49 -9.53
CA ALA A 603 12.70 9.82 -9.38
C ALA A 603 11.66 10.77 -8.77
N TYR A 604 10.41 10.64 -9.22
CA TYR A 604 9.27 11.43 -8.73
C TYR A 604 8.21 10.50 -8.15
N THR A 605 7.42 10.98 -7.19
CA THR A 605 6.31 10.17 -6.65
C THR A 605 5.32 9.80 -7.76
N ARG A 606 5.11 8.51 -8.04
CA ARG A 606 4.19 8.10 -9.12
C ARG A 606 2.71 8.43 -8.87
N ARG A 607 2.34 8.72 -7.62
CA ARG A 607 0.98 9.07 -7.17
C ARG A 607 1.02 10.28 -6.23
N PRO A 608 1.25 11.49 -6.76
CA PRO A 608 1.23 12.71 -5.96
C PRO A 608 -0.18 13.02 -5.44
N GLN A 609 -0.29 13.84 -4.40
CA GLN A 609 -1.60 14.24 -3.82
C GLN A 609 -1.96 15.65 -4.27
N LYS A 610 -3.14 15.82 -4.88
CA LYS A 610 -3.70 17.15 -5.19
C LYS A 610 -4.54 17.63 -4.01
N ALA A 611 -4.42 18.90 -3.65
CA ALA A 611 -5.40 19.56 -2.79
C ALA A 611 -6.77 19.57 -3.49
N ARG A 612 -7.84 19.29 -2.75
CA ARG A 612 -9.18 19.11 -3.35
C ARG A 612 -9.63 20.36 -4.11
N ASP A 613 -9.57 21.51 -3.45
CA ASP A 613 -10.27 22.72 -3.88
C ASP A 613 -9.40 23.62 -4.77
N VAL A 614 -8.08 23.40 -4.79
CA VAL A 614 -7.12 24.25 -5.51
C VAL A 614 -6.08 23.44 -6.29
N ASN A 615 -5.43 24.08 -7.26
CA ASN A 615 -4.36 23.48 -8.06
C ASN A 615 -3.01 23.49 -7.33
N VAL A 616 -2.96 22.79 -6.19
CA VAL A 616 -1.76 22.58 -5.38
C VAL A 616 -1.47 21.08 -5.34
N LEU A 617 -0.21 20.71 -5.56
CA LEU A 617 0.22 19.31 -5.63
C LEU A 617 1.35 19.04 -4.64
N LEU A 618 1.21 17.99 -3.84
CA LEU A 618 2.21 17.46 -2.91
C LEU A 618 2.88 16.23 -3.54
N PHE A 619 4.21 16.25 -3.62
CA PHE A 619 5.02 15.19 -4.24
C PHE A 619 6.43 15.11 -3.61
N THR A 620 7.20 14.10 -3.97
CA THR A 620 8.63 13.96 -3.67
C THR A 620 9.44 13.91 -4.96
N LYS A 621 10.70 14.34 -4.83
CA LYS A 621 11.74 14.27 -5.85
C LYS A 621 12.99 13.72 -5.18
N GLU A 622 13.58 12.67 -5.74
CA GLU A 622 14.71 11.97 -5.14
C GLU A 622 15.75 11.53 -6.15
N ASN A 623 16.98 11.33 -5.68
CA ASN A 623 18.00 10.51 -6.31
C ASN A 623 18.93 9.96 -5.23
N PHE A 624 20.01 9.28 -5.59
CA PHE A 624 20.91 8.73 -4.58
C PHE A 624 21.41 9.78 -3.59
N GLN A 625 21.67 11.02 -4.04
CA GLN A 625 22.15 12.12 -3.20
C GLN A 625 21.03 12.99 -2.61
N VAL A 626 19.86 13.03 -3.23
CA VAL A 626 18.72 13.87 -2.81
C VAL A 626 17.67 13.02 -2.11
N PHE A 627 17.52 13.22 -0.81
CA PHE A 627 16.46 12.58 -0.03
C PHE A 627 15.06 12.98 -0.55
N PRO A 628 14.06 12.06 -0.55
CA PRO A 628 12.68 12.31 -0.97
C PRO A 628 11.90 13.22 0.00
N ASP A 629 12.41 14.42 0.28
CA ASP A 629 11.67 15.43 1.01
C ASP A 629 10.36 15.81 0.29
N LEU A 630 9.32 16.05 1.08
CA LEU A 630 8.03 16.54 0.62
C LEU A 630 8.19 17.92 -0.01
N ARG A 631 7.51 18.11 -1.14
CA ARG A 631 7.50 19.36 -1.90
C ARG A 631 6.08 19.67 -2.34
N VAL A 632 5.77 20.97 -2.35
CA VAL A 632 4.51 21.49 -2.87
C VAL A 632 4.77 22.35 -4.09
N VAL A 633 3.91 22.24 -5.09
CA VAL A 633 3.85 23.16 -6.23
C VAL A 633 2.46 23.80 -6.31
N LYS A 634 2.41 25.12 -6.47
CA LYS A 634 1.17 25.90 -6.63
C LYS A 634 0.96 26.24 -8.10
N LYS A 635 -0.30 26.26 -8.55
CA LYS A 635 -0.69 26.52 -9.95
C LYS A 635 0.02 25.61 -10.97
N TRP A 636 0.57 24.50 -10.48
CA TRP A 636 1.44 23.57 -11.20
C TRP A 636 2.65 24.22 -11.90
N ASP A 637 3.16 25.33 -11.37
CA ASP A 637 4.42 25.95 -11.81
C ASP A 637 5.63 25.28 -11.13
N PHE A 638 6.13 24.21 -11.74
CA PHE A 638 7.25 23.42 -11.20
C PHE A 638 8.59 24.17 -11.16
N SER A 639 8.68 25.39 -11.70
CA SER A 639 9.84 26.26 -11.46
C SER A 639 9.85 26.86 -10.05
N LYS A 640 8.69 26.91 -9.37
CA LYS A 640 8.49 27.51 -8.04
C LYS A 640 8.03 26.48 -7.02
N THR A 641 8.84 25.45 -6.79
CA THR A 641 8.54 24.42 -5.77
C THR A 641 8.88 24.93 -4.36
N ILE A 642 8.07 24.52 -3.37
CA ILE A 642 8.28 24.80 -1.95
C ILE A 642 8.70 23.49 -1.29
N LYS A 643 9.90 23.45 -0.68
CA LYS A 643 10.34 22.33 0.16
C LYS A 643 9.55 22.39 1.48
N VAL A 644 8.85 21.30 1.81
CA VAL A 644 7.94 21.20 2.97
C VAL A 644 8.61 20.52 4.15
N SER A 645 9.40 19.48 3.90
CA SER A 645 10.11 18.76 4.93
C SER A 645 11.62 18.94 4.80
N GLU A 646 12.31 18.82 5.92
CA GLU A 646 13.76 18.62 5.98
C GLU A 646 14.05 17.43 6.91
N ALA A 647 13.86 16.23 6.37
CA ALA A 647 13.85 15.03 7.21
C ALA A 647 15.24 14.62 7.72
N ASN A 648 16.28 14.78 6.88
CA ASN A 648 17.62 14.25 7.18
C ASN A 648 18.74 15.27 6.90
N PRO A 649 18.76 16.45 7.55
CA PRO A 649 19.82 17.45 7.36
C PRO A 649 21.23 16.91 7.69
N GLN A 650 21.30 15.95 8.64
CA GLN A 650 22.52 15.27 9.04
C GLN A 650 23.19 14.49 7.91
N GLN A 651 22.51 14.22 6.79
CA GLN A 651 23.11 13.58 5.62
C GLN A 651 24.35 14.34 5.11
N SER A 652 24.33 15.68 5.18
CA SER A 652 25.43 16.54 4.75
C SER A 652 26.73 16.34 5.53
N GLU A 653 26.64 15.79 6.76
CA GLU A 653 27.78 15.51 7.62
C GLU A 653 28.54 14.24 7.20
N TYR A 654 27.96 13.40 6.34
CA TYR A 654 28.55 12.12 5.94
C TYR A 654 29.08 12.17 4.51
N LYS A 655 30.13 11.36 4.24
CA LYS A 655 30.54 11.08 2.86
C LYS A 655 29.39 10.38 2.14
N TRP A 656 28.97 10.92 1.01
CA TRP A 656 27.83 10.42 0.24
C TRP A 656 28.21 10.21 -1.22
N GLY A 657 28.13 8.94 -1.65
CA GLY A 657 28.55 8.54 -2.97
C GLY A 657 27.68 9.06 -4.12
N THR A 658 28.00 8.60 -5.32
CA THR A 658 27.18 8.75 -6.52
C THR A 658 26.73 7.38 -7.03
N ILE A 659 25.68 7.37 -7.84
CA ILE A 659 25.23 6.18 -8.56
C ILE A 659 25.14 6.51 -10.04
N GLU A 660 25.61 5.59 -10.89
CA GLU A 660 25.53 5.73 -12.34
C GLU A 660 25.10 4.42 -12.99
N LEU A 661 24.60 4.54 -14.22
CA LEU A 661 24.35 3.38 -15.07
C LEU A 661 25.69 2.88 -15.63
N TYR A 662 25.93 1.58 -15.52
CA TYR A 662 27.08 0.91 -16.10
C TYR A 662 26.62 -0.10 -17.14
N SER A 663 27.30 -0.19 -18.28
CA SER A 663 27.02 -1.16 -19.34
C SER A 663 28.22 -2.03 -19.63
N TRP A 664 27.97 -3.31 -19.88
CA TRP A 664 28.98 -4.30 -20.27
C TRP A 664 28.37 -5.30 -21.25
N ARG A 665 29.17 -6.27 -21.70
CA ARG A 665 28.69 -7.41 -22.48
C ARG A 665 28.79 -8.67 -21.65
N SER A 666 27.74 -9.49 -21.68
CA SER A 666 27.74 -10.86 -21.13
C SER A 666 28.68 -11.78 -21.94
N LEU A 667 28.87 -13.03 -21.48
CA LEU A 667 29.72 -14.01 -22.17
C LEU A 667 29.20 -14.36 -23.58
N ASP A 668 27.89 -14.26 -23.79
CA ASP A 668 27.21 -14.46 -25.08
C ASP A 668 27.03 -13.16 -25.90
N GLY A 669 27.69 -12.06 -25.49
CA GLY A 669 27.76 -10.82 -26.26
C GLY A 669 26.56 -9.86 -26.10
N GLN A 670 25.54 -10.24 -25.32
CA GLN A 670 24.39 -9.38 -25.01
C GLN A 670 24.87 -8.13 -24.26
N LYS A 671 24.42 -6.95 -24.71
CA LYS A 671 24.64 -5.71 -23.95
C LYS A 671 23.76 -5.73 -22.70
N LEU A 672 24.37 -5.66 -21.53
CA LEU A 672 23.72 -5.59 -20.23
C LEU A 672 23.95 -4.23 -19.57
N GLU A 673 23.11 -3.93 -18.59
CA GLU A 673 23.16 -2.69 -17.80
C GLU A 673 22.97 -3.00 -16.31
N GLY A 674 23.40 -2.07 -15.47
CA GLY A 674 23.32 -2.19 -14.02
C GLY A 674 23.70 -0.87 -13.36
N MET A 675 23.64 -0.82 -12.04
CA MET A 675 24.05 0.35 -11.29
C MET A 675 25.46 0.16 -10.71
N LEU A 676 26.28 1.20 -10.80
CA LEU A 676 27.56 1.30 -10.10
C LEU A 676 27.47 2.44 -9.10
N VAL A 677 27.63 2.13 -7.82
CA VAL A 677 27.76 3.12 -6.75
C VAL A 677 29.24 3.38 -6.50
N LYS A 678 29.61 4.65 -6.46
CA LYS A 678 30.97 5.11 -6.19
C LYS A 678 31.03 5.86 -4.85
N PRO A 679 32.08 5.70 -4.04
CA PRO A 679 32.27 6.50 -2.84
C PRO A 679 32.44 7.98 -3.18
N GLU A 680 32.18 8.85 -2.20
CA GLU A 680 32.47 10.29 -2.37
C GLU A 680 33.97 10.52 -2.59
N GLY A 681 34.34 11.40 -3.52
CA GLY A 681 35.74 11.66 -3.86
C GLY A 681 36.42 10.49 -4.58
N PHE A 682 35.65 9.67 -5.29
CA PHE A 682 36.16 8.59 -6.13
C PHE A 682 37.25 9.08 -7.10
N ASP A 683 38.37 8.38 -7.12
CA ASP A 683 39.52 8.63 -7.99
C ASP A 683 39.79 7.39 -8.84
N PRO A 684 39.63 7.45 -10.18
CA PRO A 684 39.84 6.28 -11.03
C PRO A 684 41.29 5.73 -11.02
N LYS A 685 42.25 6.47 -10.45
CA LYS A 685 43.63 6.01 -10.26
C LYS A 685 43.83 5.19 -8.97
N LYS A 686 42.85 5.18 -8.05
CA LYS A 686 42.89 4.40 -6.82
C LYS A 686 42.15 3.08 -6.98
N LYS A 687 42.55 2.10 -6.16
CA LYS A 687 41.91 0.78 -6.08
C LYS A 687 40.93 0.76 -4.91
N TYR A 688 39.70 0.34 -5.16
CA TYR A 688 38.64 0.24 -4.16
C TYR A 688 38.14 -1.21 -4.03
N PRO A 689 37.83 -1.68 -2.81
CA PRO A 689 37.07 -2.91 -2.64
C PRO A 689 35.67 -2.75 -3.22
N MET A 690 35.08 -3.85 -3.68
CA MET A 690 33.76 -3.82 -4.32
C MET A 690 32.83 -4.86 -3.70
N ILE A 691 31.55 -4.52 -3.56
CA ILE A 691 30.48 -5.45 -3.19
C ILE A 691 29.54 -5.61 -4.37
N VAL A 692 29.35 -6.84 -4.81
CA VAL A 692 28.37 -7.20 -5.83
C VAL A 692 27.08 -7.58 -5.13
N ASN A 693 26.01 -6.82 -5.36
CA ASN A 693 24.69 -7.10 -4.81
C ASN A 693 23.64 -7.03 -5.91
N PHE A 694 22.81 -8.06 -6.08
CA PHE A 694 21.75 -8.09 -7.09
C PHE A 694 20.60 -9.01 -6.69
N TYR A 695 19.54 -9.00 -7.48
CA TYR A 695 18.39 -9.88 -7.29
C TYR A 695 17.83 -10.35 -8.63
N GLU A 696 17.40 -9.41 -9.47
CA GLU A 696 17.00 -9.63 -10.87
C GLU A 696 17.40 -8.38 -11.67
N ARG A 697 16.46 -7.48 -11.97
CA ARG A 697 16.70 -6.19 -12.65
C ARG A 697 16.35 -5.01 -11.74
N SER A 698 17.22 -4.02 -11.66
CA SER A 698 17.11 -2.88 -10.74
C SER A 698 17.57 -1.55 -11.35
N SER A 699 18.15 -1.55 -12.55
CA SER A 699 18.64 -0.33 -13.22
C SER A 699 17.57 0.75 -13.42
N ASP A 700 16.29 0.38 -13.60
CA ASP A 700 15.16 1.32 -13.68
C ASP A 700 14.92 2.10 -12.36
N ARG A 701 15.63 1.76 -11.29
CA ARG A 701 15.60 2.45 -9.99
C ARG A 701 16.84 3.32 -9.75
N LEU A 702 17.59 3.66 -10.80
CA LEU A 702 18.82 4.46 -10.76
C LEU A 702 18.69 5.70 -9.87
N HIS A 703 17.60 6.45 -10.02
CA HIS A 703 17.35 7.69 -9.28
C HIS A 703 16.54 7.50 -8.00
N ARG A 704 16.53 6.32 -7.38
CA ARG A 704 15.93 6.17 -6.05
C ARG A 704 16.95 6.46 -4.95
N HIS A 705 16.53 7.19 -3.94
CA HIS A 705 17.32 7.41 -2.76
C HIS A 705 17.42 6.11 -1.94
N ARG A 706 18.55 5.92 -1.27
CA ARG A 706 18.81 4.76 -0.41
C ARG A 706 19.27 5.25 0.96
N ALA A 707 18.30 5.52 1.84
CA ALA A 707 18.60 5.88 3.22
C ALA A 707 19.35 4.75 3.95
N PRO A 708 20.23 5.05 4.91
CA PRO A 708 20.86 4.04 5.72
C PRO A 708 19.88 3.45 6.74
N PHE A 709 19.72 2.13 6.70
CA PHE A 709 18.98 1.37 7.71
C PHE A 709 19.42 -0.11 7.67
N PRO A 710 19.18 -0.90 8.74
CA PRO A 710 19.57 -2.30 8.80
C PRO A 710 18.52 -3.16 8.05
N HIS A 711 18.63 -3.24 6.72
CA HIS A 711 17.70 -4.04 5.92
C HIS A 711 18.02 -5.54 6.04
N ARG A 712 16.98 -6.36 6.27
CA ARG A 712 17.11 -7.82 6.44
C ARG A 712 17.48 -8.62 5.17
N SER A 713 17.41 -8.02 3.99
CA SER A 713 17.54 -8.75 2.70
C SER A 713 18.41 -8.07 1.64
N THR A 714 19.10 -6.97 1.95
CA THR A 714 20.03 -6.32 1.01
C THR A 714 21.03 -5.48 1.79
N ILE A 715 22.23 -5.31 1.25
CA ILE A 715 23.22 -4.40 1.80
C ILE A 715 22.72 -2.95 1.82
N ASN A 716 23.36 -2.14 2.67
CA ASN A 716 23.08 -0.72 2.78
C ASN A 716 24.04 0.11 1.90
N TYR A 717 23.50 0.66 0.82
CA TYR A 717 24.32 1.25 -0.25
C TYR A 717 25.07 2.50 0.23
N SER A 718 24.40 3.35 1.00
CA SER A 718 24.97 4.58 1.53
C SER A 718 26.00 4.28 2.62
N TYR A 719 25.76 3.26 3.46
CA TYR A 719 26.69 2.84 4.50
C TYR A 719 28.02 2.29 3.96
N TYR A 720 27.96 1.41 2.95
CA TYR A 720 29.17 0.82 2.36
C TYR A 720 29.90 1.80 1.43
N SER A 721 29.19 2.59 0.63
CA SER A 721 29.84 3.62 -0.21
C SER A 721 30.50 4.73 0.63
N ASN A 722 29.91 5.13 1.76
CA ASN A 722 30.54 6.04 2.72
C ASN A 722 31.87 5.50 3.28
N ARG A 723 32.00 4.16 3.40
CA ARG A 723 33.21 3.45 3.84
C ARG A 723 34.23 3.16 2.73
N GLY A 724 33.99 3.66 1.52
CA GLY A 724 34.94 3.48 0.41
C GLY A 724 34.72 2.22 -0.43
N TYR A 725 33.60 1.51 -0.27
CA TYR A 725 33.28 0.38 -1.15
C TYR A 725 32.60 0.87 -2.42
N LEU A 726 33.01 0.31 -3.56
CA LEU A 726 32.18 0.28 -4.76
C LEU A 726 31.03 -0.70 -4.55
N ILE A 727 29.87 -0.41 -5.13
CA ILE A 727 28.77 -1.38 -5.17
C ILE A 727 28.35 -1.58 -6.61
N PHE A 728 28.40 -2.82 -7.08
CA PHE A 728 27.93 -3.20 -8.40
C PHE A 728 26.61 -3.98 -8.28
N ASN A 729 25.58 -3.47 -8.93
CA ASN A 729 24.25 -4.07 -8.98
C ASN A 729 23.86 -4.35 -10.43
N PRO A 730 24.25 -5.52 -10.98
CA PRO A 730 23.92 -5.89 -12.35
C PRO A 730 22.45 -6.25 -12.52
N ASP A 731 21.87 -5.90 -13.68
CA ASP A 731 20.63 -6.53 -14.13
C ASP A 731 20.92 -7.93 -14.68
N VAL A 732 20.16 -8.91 -14.24
CA VAL A 732 20.27 -10.30 -14.67
C VAL A 732 19.03 -10.69 -15.48
N PRO A 733 19.12 -10.81 -16.82
CA PRO A 733 18.12 -11.51 -17.61
C PRO A 733 18.30 -13.03 -17.47
N TYR A 734 17.20 -13.79 -17.57
CA TYR A 734 17.24 -15.24 -17.36
C TYR A 734 16.90 -16.04 -18.61
N ARG A 735 17.66 -17.10 -18.87
CA ARG A 735 17.28 -18.19 -19.78
C ARG A 735 16.48 -19.23 -19.01
N VAL A 736 15.31 -19.61 -19.52
CA VAL A 736 14.49 -20.70 -18.97
C VAL A 736 15.34 -21.98 -18.87
N GLY A 737 15.25 -22.66 -17.73
CA GLY A 737 15.99 -23.86 -17.37
C GLY A 737 17.35 -23.62 -16.73
N TYR A 738 17.95 -22.44 -16.95
CA TYR A 738 19.35 -22.17 -16.58
C TYR A 738 19.52 -20.84 -15.81
N PRO A 739 18.74 -20.58 -14.75
CA PRO A 739 18.83 -19.33 -14.00
C PRO A 739 20.19 -19.10 -13.34
N GLY A 740 20.85 -20.14 -12.83
CA GLY A 740 22.17 -20.03 -12.20
C GLY A 740 23.25 -19.66 -13.22
N GLU A 741 23.25 -20.30 -14.39
CA GLU A 741 24.15 -19.96 -15.50
C GLU A 741 23.88 -18.54 -16.01
N SER A 742 22.62 -18.13 -16.09
CA SER A 742 22.26 -16.75 -16.48
C SER A 742 22.85 -15.72 -15.51
N ALA A 743 22.84 -16.02 -14.20
CA ALA A 743 23.50 -15.17 -13.21
C ALA A 743 25.02 -15.13 -13.41
N LEU A 744 25.67 -16.26 -13.70
CA LEU A 744 27.10 -16.31 -14.04
C LEU A 744 27.42 -15.46 -15.28
N ASN A 745 26.63 -15.63 -16.33
CA ASN A 745 26.75 -14.93 -17.62
C ASN A 745 26.57 -13.40 -17.49
N ALA A 746 25.69 -12.95 -16.59
CA ALA A 746 25.46 -11.53 -16.37
C ALA A 746 26.48 -10.90 -15.41
N VAL A 747 26.76 -11.57 -14.28
CA VAL A 747 27.48 -10.98 -13.15
C VAL A 747 28.99 -10.99 -13.37
N VAL A 748 29.58 -12.13 -13.76
CA VAL A 748 31.05 -12.26 -13.83
C VAL A 748 31.65 -11.36 -14.90
N PRO A 749 31.12 -11.28 -16.13
CA PRO A 749 31.63 -10.32 -17.14
C PRO A 749 31.50 -8.86 -16.70
N GLY A 750 30.46 -8.51 -15.94
CA GLY A 750 30.30 -7.17 -15.40
C GLY A 750 31.39 -6.85 -14.37
N VAL A 751 31.71 -7.81 -13.50
CA VAL A 751 32.81 -7.69 -12.53
C VAL A 751 34.16 -7.57 -13.23
N THR A 752 34.48 -8.46 -14.19
CA THR A 752 35.75 -8.41 -14.91
C THR A 752 35.91 -7.12 -15.70
N SER A 753 34.84 -6.66 -16.35
CA SER A 753 34.82 -5.38 -17.06
C SER A 753 35.13 -4.19 -16.14
N LEU A 754 34.65 -4.21 -14.89
CA LEU A 754 35.00 -3.17 -13.90
C LEU A 754 36.45 -3.30 -13.39
N ILE A 755 36.99 -4.52 -13.27
CA ILE A 755 38.41 -4.75 -12.95
C ILE A 755 39.31 -4.14 -14.03
N GLU A 756 38.97 -4.34 -15.31
CA GLU A 756 39.70 -3.79 -16.47
C GLU A 756 39.74 -2.26 -16.50
N LYS A 757 38.77 -1.58 -15.86
CA LYS A 757 38.81 -0.11 -15.72
C LYS A 757 39.93 0.38 -14.80
N GLY A 758 40.59 -0.51 -14.06
CA GLY A 758 41.77 -0.17 -13.28
C GLY A 758 41.49 0.40 -11.90
N PHE A 759 40.24 0.64 -11.49
CA PHE A 759 39.92 1.19 -10.17
C PHE A 759 39.34 0.17 -9.17
N VAL A 760 39.05 -1.06 -9.58
CA VAL A 760 38.62 -2.13 -8.67
C VAL A 760 39.84 -2.87 -8.14
N ASP A 761 39.88 -3.10 -6.82
CA ASP A 761 40.80 -4.04 -6.19
C ASP A 761 40.31 -5.47 -6.40
N ALA A 762 40.90 -6.16 -7.38
CA ALA A 762 40.53 -7.52 -7.75
C ALA A 762 40.70 -8.55 -6.60
N LYS A 763 41.47 -8.24 -5.56
CA LYS A 763 41.65 -9.13 -4.40
C LYS A 763 40.57 -8.97 -3.33
N ASN A 764 39.75 -7.92 -3.41
CA ASN A 764 38.78 -7.53 -2.39
C ASN A 764 37.39 -7.28 -3.00
N ILE A 765 36.79 -8.33 -3.57
CA ILE A 765 35.43 -8.31 -4.12
C ILE A 765 34.53 -9.23 -3.30
N GLY A 766 33.51 -8.67 -2.64
CA GLY A 766 32.49 -9.42 -1.91
C GLY A 766 31.23 -9.66 -2.76
N LEU A 767 30.51 -10.74 -2.48
CA LEU A 767 29.22 -11.06 -3.09
C LEU A 767 28.12 -11.09 -2.03
N GLN A 768 26.98 -10.48 -2.31
CA GLN A 768 25.83 -10.52 -1.40
C GLN A 768 24.51 -10.72 -2.16
N GLY A 769 23.74 -11.72 -1.73
CA GLY A 769 22.39 -11.93 -2.22
C GLY A 769 21.48 -12.53 -1.15
N HIS A 770 20.18 -12.21 -1.24
CA HIS A 770 19.15 -12.76 -0.34
C HIS A 770 17.98 -13.34 -1.12
N SER A 771 17.33 -14.38 -0.60
CA SER A 771 16.23 -15.11 -1.25
C SER A 771 16.65 -15.60 -2.65
N TRP A 772 16.03 -15.12 -3.75
CA TRP A 772 16.48 -15.45 -5.11
C TRP A 772 17.91 -15.01 -5.41
N GLY A 773 18.33 -13.86 -4.90
CA GLY A 773 19.72 -13.43 -4.95
C GLY A 773 20.64 -14.32 -4.10
N GLY A 774 20.12 -14.90 -3.01
CA GLY A 774 20.84 -15.84 -2.15
C GLY A 774 21.13 -17.14 -2.87
N TYR A 775 20.14 -17.71 -3.56
CA TYR A 775 20.33 -18.84 -4.47
C TYR A 775 21.43 -18.54 -5.50
N GLN A 776 21.34 -17.39 -6.18
CA GLN A 776 22.35 -17.01 -7.19
C GLN A 776 23.73 -16.84 -6.57
N ALA A 777 23.85 -16.25 -5.38
CA ALA A 777 25.12 -16.12 -4.68
C ALA A 777 25.72 -17.48 -4.32
N ALA A 778 24.91 -18.40 -3.80
CA ALA A 778 25.33 -19.78 -3.52
C ALA A 778 25.74 -20.52 -4.81
N TYR A 779 25.02 -20.32 -5.91
CA TYR A 779 25.38 -20.90 -7.21
C TYR A 779 26.72 -20.38 -7.71
N LEU A 780 26.93 -19.05 -7.71
CA LEU A 780 28.14 -18.42 -8.24
C LEU A 780 29.41 -18.91 -7.55
N VAL A 781 29.40 -19.06 -6.22
CA VAL A 781 30.59 -19.53 -5.48
C VAL A 781 30.96 -21.00 -5.75
N THR A 782 30.07 -21.78 -6.38
CA THR A 782 30.42 -23.13 -6.87
C THR A 782 31.08 -23.11 -8.26
N LYS A 783 31.05 -21.97 -8.95
CA LYS A 783 31.49 -21.82 -10.36
C LYS A 783 32.71 -20.93 -10.52
N THR A 784 33.03 -20.08 -9.55
CA THR A 784 34.15 -19.14 -9.64
C THR A 784 34.69 -18.74 -8.27
N ASN A 785 35.98 -18.42 -8.23
CA ASN A 785 36.71 -17.92 -7.05
C ASN A 785 37.07 -16.44 -7.16
N ILE A 786 36.42 -15.68 -8.06
CA ILE A 786 36.65 -14.24 -8.21
C ILE A 786 36.25 -13.43 -6.96
N PHE A 787 35.39 -13.99 -6.11
CA PHE A 787 34.92 -13.36 -4.89
C PHE A 787 35.81 -13.74 -3.71
N LYS A 788 36.20 -12.73 -2.91
CA LYS A 788 36.97 -12.91 -1.67
C LYS A 788 36.12 -13.50 -0.54
N CYS A 789 34.84 -13.15 -0.50
CA CYS A 789 33.84 -13.69 0.43
C CYS A 789 32.43 -13.53 -0.15
N ALA A 790 31.49 -14.31 0.34
CA ALA A 790 30.08 -14.23 -0.06
C ALA A 790 29.12 -14.33 1.13
N GLU A 791 27.99 -13.62 1.06
CA GLU A 791 26.81 -13.85 1.91
C GLU A 791 25.63 -14.31 1.04
N SER A 792 25.06 -15.45 1.43
CA SER A 792 23.89 -16.06 0.82
C SER A 792 22.77 -16.16 1.87
N GLY A 793 21.86 -15.19 1.85
CA GLY A 793 20.76 -15.08 2.81
C GLY A 793 19.48 -15.76 2.33
N ALA A 794 18.83 -16.53 3.21
CA ALA A 794 17.65 -17.36 2.95
C ALA A 794 17.67 -18.07 1.58
N PRO A 795 18.78 -18.76 1.19
CA PRO A 795 18.92 -19.31 -0.14
C PRO A 795 18.13 -20.60 -0.32
N VAL A 796 17.72 -20.86 -1.57
CA VAL A 796 17.29 -22.20 -1.98
C VAL A 796 18.49 -22.89 -2.63
N VAL A 797 19.09 -23.85 -1.92
CA VAL A 797 20.31 -24.55 -2.38
C VAL A 797 20.06 -25.94 -2.97
N ASN A 798 18.85 -26.48 -2.77
CA ASN A 798 18.42 -27.75 -3.33
C ASN A 798 17.02 -27.58 -3.94
N MET A 799 16.96 -27.52 -5.27
CA MET A 799 15.72 -27.36 -6.02
C MET A 799 14.83 -28.60 -5.89
N ILE A 800 15.39 -29.79 -5.70
CA ILE A 800 14.65 -31.06 -5.59
C ILE A 800 13.88 -31.10 -4.27
N SER A 801 14.57 -30.95 -3.13
CA SER A 801 13.89 -31.02 -1.83
C SER A 801 12.88 -29.88 -1.65
N ALA A 802 13.16 -28.72 -2.26
CA ALA A 802 12.30 -27.56 -2.14
C ALA A 802 11.10 -27.58 -3.11
N TYR A 803 11.14 -28.37 -4.19
CA TYR A 803 10.04 -28.56 -5.17
C TYR A 803 8.80 -29.18 -4.53
N GLY A 804 8.96 -30.28 -3.78
CA GLY A 804 7.87 -30.95 -3.07
C GLY A 804 7.42 -30.26 -1.78
N GLY A 805 8.03 -29.12 -1.42
CA GLY A 805 7.74 -28.40 -0.19
C GLY A 805 6.39 -27.66 -0.22
N ILE A 806 5.82 -27.44 0.97
CA ILE A 806 4.63 -26.60 1.16
C ILE A 806 5.05 -25.18 1.55
N ARG A 807 4.43 -24.18 0.92
CA ARG A 807 4.52 -22.79 1.36
C ARG A 807 3.55 -22.58 2.52
N TRP A 808 4.01 -22.78 3.76
CA TRP A 808 3.18 -22.73 4.97
C TRP A 808 2.25 -21.53 5.07
N GLY A 809 2.69 -20.33 4.67
CA GLY A 809 1.85 -19.12 4.72
C GLY A 809 0.62 -19.16 3.79
N SER A 810 0.65 -19.92 2.70
CA SER A 810 -0.51 -20.11 1.80
C SER A 810 -1.07 -21.53 1.81
N GLY A 811 -0.31 -22.50 2.33
CA GLY A 811 -0.60 -23.93 2.29
C GLY A 811 -0.36 -24.56 0.92
N MET A 812 0.05 -23.78 -0.08
CA MET A 812 0.17 -24.27 -1.46
C MET A 812 1.43 -25.11 -1.65
N SER A 813 1.36 -26.08 -2.55
CA SER A 813 2.57 -26.68 -3.14
C SER A 813 3.46 -25.59 -3.74
N ARG A 814 4.77 -25.79 -3.69
CA ARG A 814 5.74 -24.88 -4.30
C ARG A 814 6.07 -25.23 -5.75
N MET A 815 5.52 -26.31 -6.31
CA MET A 815 5.78 -26.79 -7.68
C MET A 815 5.72 -25.68 -8.74
N PHE A 816 4.61 -24.93 -8.80
CA PHE A 816 4.46 -23.79 -9.73
C PHE A 816 5.58 -22.73 -9.61
N GLN A 817 6.17 -22.59 -8.42
CA GLN A 817 7.27 -21.65 -8.19
C GLN A 817 8.51 -22.04 -8.98
N TYR A 818 8.79 -23.35 -9.01
CA TYR A 818 9.96 -23.92 -9.67
C TYR A 818 9.76 -24.09 -11.16
N GLU A 819 8.61 -24.64 -11.55
CA GLU A 819 8.28 -24.92 -12.95
C GLU A 819 8.14 -23.63 -13.75
N HIS A 820 7.34 -22.66 -13.25
CA HIS A 820 6.80 -21.57 -14.06
C HIS A 820 7.27 -20.17 -13.68
N THR A 821 7.54 -19.90 -12.39
CA THR A 821 7.72 -18.51 -11.91
C THR A 821 9.18 -18.16 -11.58
N GLN A 822 9.54 -17.92 -10.31
CA GLN A 822 10.83 -17.35 -9.93
C GLN A 822 12.00 -18.28 -10.24
N SER A 823 11.87 -19.61 -10.05
CA SER A 823 13.00 -20.52 -10.29
C SER A 823 13.21 -20.88 -11.76
N ARG A 824 12.22 -20.64 -12.62
CA ARG A 824 12.34 -20.72 -14.08
C ARG A 824 12.90 -22.06 -14.60
N ILE A 825 12.66 -23.19 -13.93
CA ILE A 825 13.19 -24.49 -14.37
C ILE A 825 12.54 -24.94 -15.69
N GLY A 826 11.31 -24.52 -15.92
CA GLY A 826 10.61 -24.67 -17.20
C GLY A 826 9.95 -26.03 -17.42
N GLY A 827 9.82 -26.84 -16.36
CA GLY A 827 9.08 -28.09 -16.34
C GLY A 827 9.26 -28.84 -15.03
N THR A 828 8.59 -29.98 -14.90
CA THR A 828 8.55 -30.78 -13.68
C THR A 828 9.89 -31.46 -13.39
N LEU A 829 10.04 -31.93 -12.15
CA LEU A 829 11.23 -32.70 -11.72
C LEU A 829 11.45 -33.96 -12.57
N TRP A 830 10.38 -34.59 -13.06
CA TRP A 830 10.44 -35.82 -13.84
C TRP A 830 10.76 -35.58 -15.31
N GLU A 831 10.32 -34.45 -15.87
CA GLU A 831 10.64 -34.07 -17.25
C GLU A 831 12.10 -33.59 -17.39
N TYR A 832 12.58 -32.80 -16.41
CA TYR A 832 13.91 -32.18 -16.48
C TYR A 832 14.77 -32.42 -15.22
N PRO A 833 15.00 -33.67 -14.79
CA PRO A 833 15.71 -33.96 -13.53
C PRO A 833 17.10 -33.32 -13.47
N LEU A 834 17.83 -33.31 -14.59
CA LEU A 834 19.16 -32.69 -14.67
C LEU A 834 19.12 -31.19 -14.42
N ARG A 835 18.10 -30.46 -14.89
CA ARG A 835 17.98 -29.01 -14.62
C ARG A 835 17.82 -28.72 -13.13
N TYR A 836 17.13 -29.59 -12.39
CA TYR A 836 17.02 -29.44 -10.93
C TYR A 836 18.36 -29.70 -10.23
N ILE A 837 19.12 -30.71 -10.67
CA ILE A 837 20.46 -31.02 -10.13
C ILE A 837 21.44 -29.87 -10.45
N GLU A 838 21.51 -29.46 -11.71
CA GLU A 838 22.43 -28.41 -12.19
C GLU A 838 22.19 -27.08 -11.49
N ASN A 839 20.94 -26.72 -11.21
CA ASN A 839 20.56 -25.51 -10.49
C ASN A 839 20.54 -25.67 -8.96
N SER A 840 21.04 -26.78 -8.40
CA SER A 840 21.12 -27.00 -6.96
C SER A 840 22.58 -26.86 -6.47
N PRO A 841 22.97 -25.70 -5.92
CA PRO A 841 24.34 -25.47 -5.42
C PRO A 841 24.86 -26.54 -4.45
N ILE A 842 23.97 -27.20 -3.70
CA ILE A 842 24.34 -28.23 -2.73
C ILE A 842 25.14 -29.39 -3.34
N PHE A 843 24.90 -29.75 -4.61
CA PHE A 843 25.62 -30.83 -5.30
C PHE A 843 27.00 -30.43 -5.82
N PHE A 844 27.38 -29.16 -5.64
CA PHE A 844 28.67 -28.61 -6.06
C PHE A 844 29.39 -27.89 -4.90
N VAL A 845 29.01 -28.20 -3.67
CA VAL A 845 29.56 -27.57 -2.45
C VAL A 845 31.06 -27.86 -2.30
N ASP A 846 31.52 -29.00 -2.78
CA ASP A 846 32.94 -29.41 -2.85
C ASP A 846 33.81 -28.46 -3.68
N LYS A 847 33.19 -27.68 -4.59
CA LYS A 847 33.88 -26.70 -5.44
C LYS A 847 34.04 -25.32 -4.79
N ILE A 848 33.40 -25.09 -3.63
CA ILE A 848 33.44 -23.78 -2.97
C ILE A 848 34.79 -23.59 -2.28
N GLN A 849 35.56 -22.61 -2.76
CA GLN A 849 36.80 -22.14 -2.10
C GLN A 849 36.65 -20.73 -1.50
N THR A 850 35.50 -20.10 -1.71
CA THR A 850 35.18 -18.75 -1.19
C THR A 850 34.56 -18.86 0.20
N PRO A 851 35.07 -18.15 1.23
CA PRO A 851 34.40 -18.03 2.52
C PRO A 851 32.94 -17.59 2.36
N LEU A 852 32.01 -18.43 2.78
CA LEU A 852 30.57 -18.25 2.58
C LEU A 852 29.85 -18.14 3.93
N LEU A 853 29.16 -17.03 4.16
CA LEU A 853 28.20 -16.88 5.24
C LEU A 853 26.80 -17.23 4.71
N ILE A 854 26.13 -18.18 5.34
CA ILE A 854 24.72 -18.49 5.09
C ILE A 854 23.89 -17.94 6.25
N LEU A 855 22.96 -17.03 5.96
CA LEU A 855 21.99 -16.53 6.93
C LEU A 855 20.66 -17.23 6.65
N HIS A 856 20.05 -17.88 7.63
CA HIS A 856 18.75 -18.53 7.47
C HIS A 856 17.79 -18.08 8.57
N ASN A 857 16.52 -17.91 8.19
CA ASN A 857 15.42 -17.46 9.04
C ASN A 857 14.56 -18.64 9.50
#